data_AF-A0A1E1MUS2-F1
#
_entry.id   AF-A0A1E1MUS2-F1
#
_cell.length_a   1.000
_cell.length_b   1.000
_cell.length_c   1.000
_cell.angle_alpha   90.00
_cell.angle_beta   90.00
_cell.angle_gamma   90.00
#
_symmetry.space_group_name_H-M   'P 1'
#
loop_
_entity.id
_entity.type
_entity.pdbx_description
1 polymer ?
#
loop_
_entity_poly.entity_id
_entity_poly.type
_entity_poly.pdbx_seq_one_letter_code
_entity_poly.pdbx_strand_id
1 'polypeptide(L)'
;MLARDMKMARRLRFNIIRSIESNSNRLGDAINQTWSAPTNSAERTFSPWKFLSAPYEEWVTSIFSCNINGYSISQEVHYDFVEGHLLVDGSPLARLPLNIRESEEVKELFGNQHLLTVPSNVPELRHLELSFFVNRNSLLQCQELHTEIDPNQDCGTLYGFQSAIVLRDVDNIDRRSIITALGQLTYKRHGIHVLVRASSSNDYARFGIDDVMGRLSCPPEPRLLYTKAQIHAYTSFILPDPLTGRTGTEEALHTLCSGYSQPWKPLPQGVMSILKAIECLSPIRVFYPRDKKRLQTVTWDQRLSTTIQHESYGPLVRGILAKSNRLQAFNTAHGDAPTQLDADEVSDLQKRAEIRRRLYERENSDLPSPAQGEDSVYTSRDREFSLSQATNVYRIAKLLIKQPFSIHQTSNLSAILQRWSLIGGVPHLQGRGLDTASGSLHDLIEGHVGEQWGSLIDSCRRTGADNSYTLMFRLGMLSFAEKPEMEAIESLTAFASLGELKEITPPYGSSFSRFKLLEAPTVESLVCLLAEDFPLVKTFTRKRKVERDPVTQAARDRCQVEGRGLAEVLLRQWPCLEPSCEHLESDIIDVKLAMEKILPEWQRLYGNLNLSRYAIAAQELLGQHHGPKDVSKPQGWDRNVVVSSAAYRGTVVPSLSKELLLRCGSSLMNSLSLYATSIIENGLQNGNLHEKIVTNSKLPTGPSETKELDRILNNLSKSQDVLRQQYFNDLKKSLVALENVTSRFKAQTTTPTVFFIQDEIKKARSSLTSAIEQIMNALSAAEDRFKWLQLGNLWPLLTSATMLEQLRSSSQLKFGKCMQESLVLCGVLMTKLQRLLRIRHAQLKNDQAKLLEEIRNIGHTNWNPLDFVDWLLLEIDCDLLIREEQIEVAHAIISPSSRSNSVLQMNMGKGQLQIFFLQCQTRQ
;
A
#
# COMPACT_ATOMS: atom_id res chain seq x y z
N MET A 1 37.57 -36.43 -35.61
CA MET A 1 36.79 -36.95 -36.75
C MET A 1 35.75 -35.92 -37.19
N LEU A 2 34.79 -35.56 -36.32
CA LEU A 2 33.70 -34.59 -36.59
C LEU A 2 34.09 -33.25 -37.26
N ALA A 3 35.17 -32.57 -36.82
CA ALA A 3 35.56 -31.28 -37.41
C ALA A 3 36.07 -31.36 -38.86
N ARG A 4 36.60 -32.52 -39.28
CA ARG A 4 37.02 -32.78 -40.66
C ARG A 4 35.80 -33.00 -41.55
N ASP A 5 34.83 -33.74 -41.06
CA ASP A 5 33.60 -34.09 -41.77
C ASP A 5 32.72 -32.85 -41.98
N MET A 6 32.62 -31.97 -40.97
CA MET A 6 31.88 -30.71 -41.06
C MET A 6 32.51 -29.72 -42.06
N LYS A 7 33.85 -29.65 -42.13
CA LYS A 7 34.56 -28.86 -43.16
C LYS A 7 34.32 -29.43 -44.57
N MET A 8 34.18 -30.75 -44.70
CA MET A 8 33.88 -31.41 -45.98
C MET A 8 32.42 -31.19 -46.39
N ALA A 9 31.45 -31.33 -45.47
CA ALA A 9 30.04 -31.03 -45.69
C ALA A 9 29.83 -29.59 -46.16
N ARG A 10 30.49 -28.61 -45.51
CA ARG A 10 30.43 -27.20 -45.89
C ARG A 10 31.03 -26.92 -47.27
N ARG A 11 32.04 -27.68 -47.71
CA ARG A 11 32.59 -27.59 -49.08
C ARG A 11 31.67 -28.22 -50.12
N LEU A 12 30.94 -29.27 -49.75
CA LEU A 12 30.02 -29.98 -50.63
C LEU A 12 28.63 -29.34 -50.72
N ARG A 13 28.32 -28.35 -49.88
CA ARG A 13 27.00 -27.69 -49.82
C ARG A 13 26.43 -27.27 -51.18
N PHE A 14 27.25 -26.73 -52.09
CA PHE A 14 26.81 -26.29 -53.41
C PHE A 14 26.40 -27.46 -54.32
N ASN A 15 27.08 -28.61 -54.18
CA ASN A 15 26.70 -29.83 -54.89
C ASN A 15 25.41 -30.43 -54.31
N ILE A 16 25.22 -30.34 -52.99
CA ILE A 16 24.00 -30.80 -52.31
C ILE A 16 22.80 -29.94 -52.72
N ILE A 17 22.93 -28.62 -52.74
CA ILE A 17 21.89 -27.69 -53.23
C ILE A 17 21.46 -28.08 -54.65
N ARG A 18 22.41 -28.21 -55.57
CA ARG A 18 22.14 -28.58 -56.97
C ARG A 18 21.47 -29.96 -57.08
N SER A 19 21.82 -30.89 -56.21
CA SER A 19 21.20 -32.22 -56.15
C SER A 19 19.75 -32.14 -55.67
N ILE A 20 19.47 -31.37 -54.61
CA ILE A 20 18.13 -31.17 -54.07
C ILE A 20 17.23 -30.46 -55.09
N GLU A 21 17.75 -29.45 -55.80
CA GLU A 21 17.02 -28.77 -56.89
C GLU A 21 16.68 -29.71 -58.05
N SER A 22 17.61 -30.60 -58.42
CA SER A 22 17.41 -31.56 -59.53
C SER A 22 16.46 -32.72 -59.19
N ASN A 23 16.30 -33.05 -57.91
CA ASN A 23 15.60 -34.24 -57.43
C ASN A 23 14.88 -33.97 -56.10
N SER A 24 13.97 -33.00 -56.08
CA SER A 24 13.31 -32.51 -54.86
C SER A 24 12.59 -33.61 -54.06
N ASN A 25 11.98 -34.60 -54.71
CA ASN A 25 11.24 -35.67 -54.03
C ASN A 25 12.15 -36.67 -53.30
N ARG A 26 13.39 -36.86 -53.77
CA ARG A 26 14.33 -37.86 -53.22
C ARG A 26 14.78 -37.54 -51.79
N LEU A 27 14.80 -36.25 -51.43
CA LEU A 27 15.10 -35.83 -50.06
C LEU A 27 14.02 -36.30 -49.09
N GLY A 28 12.74 -36.20 -49.48
CA GLY A 28 11.61 -36.72 -48.71
C GLY A 28 11.70 -38.23 -48.53
N ASP A 29 12.06 -38.96 -49.59
CA ASP A 29 12.25 -40.42 -49.54
C ASP A 29 13.38 -40.83 -48.57
N ALA A 30 14.50 -40.12 -48.61
CA ALA A 30 15.64 -40.37 -47.72
C ALA A 30 15.29 -40.09 -46.25
N ILE A 31 14.55 -39.02 -45.98
CA ILE A 31 14.05 -38.70 -44.64
C ILE A 31 13.07 -39.78 -44.18
N ASN A 32 12.16 -40.25 -45.05
CA ASN A 32 11.23 -41.33 -44.74
C ASN A 32 11.91 -42.68 -44.43
N GLN A 33 13.00 -43.02 -45.12
CA GLN A 33 13.78 -44.23 -44.83
C GLN A 33 14.48 -44.16 -43.46
N THR A 34 14.88 -42.97 -43.02
CA THR A 34 15.63 -42.78 -41.78
C THR A 34 14.73 -42.54 -40.57
N TRP A 35 13.55 -41.95 -40.80
CA TRP A 35 12.54 -41.68 -39.79
C TRP A 35 11.63 -42.90 -39.61
N SER A 36 12.04 -43.83 -38.75
CA SER A 36 11.27 -45.05 -38.44
C SER A 36 9.81 -44.71 -38.05
N ALA A 37 8.84 -45.24 -38.80
CA ALA A 37 7.44 -45.21 -38.43
C ALA A 37 6.96 -46.64 -38.10
N PRO A 38 6.00 -46.83 -37.17
CA PRO A 38 5.45 -48.14 -36.88
C PRO A 38 4.88 -48.77 -38.15
N THR A 39 5.00 -50.08 -38.26
CA THR A 39 4.74 -50.97 -39.41
C THR A 39 3.34 -50.87 -40.05
N ASN A 40 2.45 -49.99 -39.56
CA ASN A 40 1.08 -49.78 -40.04
C ASN A 40 0.69 -48.30 -40.24
N SER A 41 1.64 -47.37 -40.34
CA SER A 41 1.34 -45.95 -40.61
C SER A 41 1.37 -45.64 -42.12
N ALA A 42 0.39 -44.88 -42.60
CA ALA A 42 0.32 -44.44 -44.00
C ALA A 42 1.61 -43.69 -44.40
N GLU A 43 2.07 -43.88 -45.65
CA GLU A 43 3.25 -43.19 -46.18
C GLU A 43 3.13 -41.67 -46.02
N ARG A 44 4.14 -41.05 -45.40
CA ARG A 44 4.26 -39.59 -45.30
C ARG A 44 4.61 -39.02 -46.67
N THR A 45 3.79 -38.10 -47.17
CA THR A 45 4.07 -37.39 -48.42
C THR A 45 4.54 -35.97 -48.13
N PHE A 46 5.62 -35.53 -48.78
CA PHE A 46 6.19 -34.19 -48.60
C PHE A 46 5.79 -33.28 -49.76
N SER A 47 5.47 -32.03 -49.46
CA SER A 47 5.35 -30.96 -50.45
C SER A 47 6.72 -30.65 -51.11
N PRO A 48 6.77 -29.86 -52.19
CA PRO A 48 8.03 -29.46 -52.79
C PRO A 48 8.93 -28.72 -51.79
N TRP A 49 10.15 -29.21 -51.60
CA TRP A 49 11.14 -28.60 -50.70
C TRP A 49 11.55 -27.20 -51.19
N LYS A 50 11.60 -26.24 -50.27
CA LYS A 50 11.99 -24.84 -50.53
C LYS A 50 13.20 -24.48 -49.69
N PHE A 51 14.16 -23.77 -50.26
CA PHE A 51 15.29 -23.21 -49.52
C PHE A 51 14.86 -21.98 -48.73
N LEU A 52 15.39 -21.82 -47.52
CA LEU A 52 15.18 -20.63 -46.71
C LEU A 52 16.11 -19.49 -47.14
N SER A 53 15.64 -18.26 -46.96
CA SER A 53 16.42 -17.04 -47.23
C SER A 53 17.53 -16.83 -46.19
N ALA A 54 18.55 -16.03 -46.54
CA ALA A 54 19.62 -15.64 -45.62
C ALA A 54 19.08 -15.16 -44.25
N PRO A 55 19.65 -15.59 -43.11
CA PRO A 55 20.91 -16.31 -42.94
C PRO A 55 20.81 -17.86 -42.98
N TYR A 56 19.65 -18.44 -43.29
CA TYR A 56 19.39 -19.89 -43.18
C TYR A 56 19.48 -20.63 -44.52
N GLU A 57 20.39 -20.21 -45.40
CA GLU A 57 20.58 -20.79 -46.75
C GLU A 57 20.93 -22.30 -46.73
N GLU A 58 21.37 -22.79 -45.58
CA GLU A 58 21.72 -24.20 -45.32
C GLU A 58 20.51 -25.06 -44.91
N TRP A 59 19.30 -24.46 -44.86
CA TRP A 59 18.05 -25.10 -44.47
C TRP A 59 17.06 -25.21 -45.62
N VAL A 60 16.35 -26.34 -45.67
CA VAL A 60 15.21 -26.57 -46.56
C VAL A 60 13.96 -26.86 -45.74
N THR A 61 12.82 -26.31 -46.17
CA THR A 61 11.51 -26.53 -45.56
C THR A 61 10.55 -27.25 -46.49
N SER A 62 9.71 -28.13 -45.93
CA SER A 62 8.60 -28.78 -46.62
C SER A 62 7.50 -29.14 -45.63
N ILE A 63 6.25 -29.08 -46.07
CA ILE A 63 5.09 -29.57 -45.32
C ILE A 63 4.91 -31.06 -45.63
N PHE A 64 4.89 -31.92 -44.62
CA PHE A 64 4.46 -33.32 -44.81
C PHE A 64 3.01 -33.51 -44.40
N SER A 65 2.36 -34.45 -45.09
CA SER A 65 1.02 -34.92 -44.74
C SER A 65 1.03 -36.42 -44.48
N CYS A 66 0.29 -36.84 -43.46
CA CYS A 66 0.20 -38.21 -42.99
C CYS A 66 -1.24 -38.50 -42.57
N ASN A 67 -1.76 -39.69 -42.92
CA ASN A 67 -3.10 -40.11 -42.53
C ASN A 67 -3.01 -41.22 -41.49
N ILE A 68 -3.27 -40.89 -40.22
CA ILE A 68 -3.28 -41.86 -39.12
C ILE A 68 -4.71 -41.98 -38.62
N ASN A 69 -5.30 -43.18 -38.72
CA ASN A 69 -6.64 -43.49 -38.21
C ASN A 69 -7.75 -42.52 -38.67
N GLY A 70 -7.67 -42.00 -39.91
CA GLY A 70 -8.67 -41.10 -40.48
C GLY A 70 -8.46 -39.61 -40.20
N TYR A 71 -7.40 -39.24 -39.49
CA TYR A 71 -6.99 -37.84 -39.27
C TYR A 71 -5.84 -37.47 -40.20
N SER A 72 -6.03 -36.42 -41.01
CA SER A 72 -4.96 -35.82 -41.82
C SER A 72 -4.11 -34.90 -40.94
N ILE A 73 -2.88 -35.31 -40.63
CA ILE A 73 -1.89 -34.50 -39.94
C ILE A 73 -1.04 -33.80 -41.00
N SER A 74 -0.84 -32.48 -40.85
CA SER A 74 0.01 -31.65 -41.68
C SER A 74 0.95 -30.85 -40.79
N GLN A 75 2.26 -30.97 -40.96
CA GLN A 75 3.27 -30.26 -40.16
C GLN A 75 4.43 -29.79 -41.02
N GLU A 76 5.12 -28.73 -40.59
CA GLU A 76 6.25 -28.14 -41.29
C GLU A 76 7.57 -28.76 -40.83
N VAL A 77 8.37 -29.23 -41.77
CA VAL A 77 9.66 -29.88 -41.51
C VAL A 77 10.78 -29.02 -42.07
N HIS A 78 11.75 -28.75 -41.22
CA HIS A 78 12.97 -28.04 -41.58
C HIS A 78 14.16 -29.01 -41.49
N TYR A 79 14.96 -29.07 -42.54
CA TYR A 79 16.15 -29.92 -42.58
C TYR A 79 17.38 -29.09 -42.93
N ASP A 80 18.38 -29.15 -42.06
CA ASP A 80 19.72 -28.62 -42.32
C ASP A 80 20.54 -29.70 -43.03
N PHE A 81 20.86 -29.48 -44.31
CA PHE A 81 21.59 -30.45 -45.11
C PHE A 81 23.12 -30.40 -44.94
N VAL A 82 23.63 -29.46 -44.13
CA VAL A 82 25.06 -29.32 -43.82
C VAL A 82 25.36 -29.93 -42.44
N GLU A 83 24.55 -29.62 -41.44
CA GLU A 83 24.68 -30.12 -40.07
C GLU A 83 23.85 -31.39 -39.80
N GLY A 84 22.87 -31.69 -40.65
CA GLY A 84 22.02 -32.89 -40.55
C GLY A 84 20.89 -32.76 -39.52
N HIS A 85 20.58 -31.55 -39.05
CA HIS A 85 19.51 -31.30 -38.10
C HIS A 85 18.13 -31.41 -38.77
N LEU A 86 17.23 -32.19 -38.18
CA LEU A 86 15.84 -32.30 -38.60
C LEU A 86 14.93 -31.73 -37.51
N LEU A 87 14.18 -30.68 -37.85
CA LEU A 87 13.20 -30.04 -36.98
C LEU A 87 11.79 -30.25 -37.55
N VAL A 88 10.82 -30.47 -36.66
CA VAL A 88 9.40 -30.51 -36.97
C VAL A 88 8.72 -29.40 -36.18
N ASP A 89 8.00 -28.51 -36.86
CA ASP A 89 7.40 -27.28 -36.30
C ASP A 89 8.40 -26.49 -35.43
N GLY A 90 9.66 -26.38 -35.89
CA GLY A 90 10.74 -25.65 -35.21
C GLY A 90 11.39 -26.36 -34.02
N SER A 91 10.99 -27.59 -33.69
CA SER A 91 11.56 -28.37 -32.58
C SER A 91 12.32 -29.61 -33.06
N PRO A 92 13.46 -29.99 -32.44
CA PRO A 92 14.18 -31.22 -32.79
C PRO A 92 13.38 -32.46 -32.38
N LEU A 93 13.58 -33.57 -33.09
CA LEU A 93 13.01 -34.87 -32.71
C LEU A 93 13.49 -35.26 -31.30
N ALA A 94 12.55 -35.46 -30.38
CA ALA A 94 12.84 -35.80 -28.99
C ALA A 94 12.78 -37.32 -28.79
N ARG A 95 13.30 -37.79 -27.65
CA ARG A 95 13.12 -39.17 -27.19
C ARG A 95 11.96 -39.20 -26.20
N LEU A 96 11.26 -40.33 -26.13
CA LEU A 96 10.31 -40.57 -25.04
C LEU A 96 11.01 -40.36 -23.67
N PRO A 97 10.37 -39.65 -22.73
CA PRO A 97 10.82 -39.57 -21.34
C PRO A 97 11.12 -40.95 -20.74
N LEU A 98 12.15 -41.02 -19.90
CA LEU A 98 12.66 -42.29 -19.33
C LEU A 98 11.57 -43.12 -18.64
N ASN A 99 10.68 -42.47 -17.89
CA ASN A 99 9.55 -43.10 -17.20
C ASN A 99 8.56 -43.80 -18.14
N ILE A 100 8.33 -43.24 -19.34
CA ILE A 100 7.42 -43.83 -20.34
C ILE A 100 8.16 -44.91 -21.14
N ARG A 101 9.43 -44.66 -21.49
CA ARG A 101 10.26 -45.62 -22.22
C ARG A 101 10.51 -46.90 -21.43
N GLU A 102 10.57 -46.81 -20.10
CA GLU A 102 10.82 -47.95 -19.23
C GLU A 102 9.55 -48.66 -18.75
N SER A 103 8.36 -48.14 -19.09
CA SER A 103 7.09 -48.75 -18.71
C SER A 103 6.93 -50.13 -19.37
N GLU A 104 6.35 -51.07 -18.62
CA GLU A 104 6.10 -52.44 -19.08
C GLU A 104 5.18 -52.43 -20.31
N GLU A 105 4.18 -51.54 -20.35
CA GLU A 105 3.24 -51.48 -21.47
C GLU A 105 3.92 -51.06 -22.78
N VAL A 106 4.85 -50.09 -22.72
CA VAL A 106 5.58 -49.61 -23.90
C VAL A 106 6.60 -50.64 -24.38
N LYS A 107 7.27 -51.34 -23.46
CA LYS A 107 8.19 -52.44 -23.79
C LYS A 107 7.45 -53.65 -24.36
N GLU A 108 6.23 -53.93 -23.90
CA GLU A 108 5.39 -55.01 -24.44
C GLU A 108 4.93 -54.70 -25.86
N LEU A 109 4.46 -53.46 -26.12
CA LEU A 109 3.92 -53.06 -27.42
C LEU A 109 4.98 -52.79 -28.49
N PHE A 110 6.13 -52.21 -28.12
CA PHE A 110 7.13 -51.72 -29.06
C PHE A 110 8.53 -52.34 -28.87
N GLY A 111 8.71 -53.24 -27.91
CA GLY A 111 10.00 -53.84 -27.59
C GLY A 111 11.06 -52.82 -27.15
N ASN A 112 12.33 -53.12 -27.40
CA ASN A 112 13.47 -52.22 -27.11
C ASN A 112 13.70 -51.15 -28.20
N GLN A 113 12.68 -50.81 -28.98
CA GLN A 113 12.82 -49.85 -30.08
C GLN A 113 12.98 -48.41 -29.55
N HIS A 114 13.84 -47.63 -30.21
CA HIS A 114 14.01 -46.22 -29.91
C HIS A 114 12.91 -45.39 -30.56
N LEU A 115 11.80 -45.19 -29.86
CA LEU A 115 10.69 -44.35 -30.31
C LEU A 115 11.08 -42.87 -30.24
N LEU A 116 11.03 -42.19 -31.38
CA LEU A 116 11.22 -40.74 -31.51
C LEU A 116 9.85 -40.05 -31.38
N THR A 117 9.78 -39.03 -30.54
CA THR A 117 8.58 -38.20 -30.36
C THR A 117 8.63 -36.96 -31.24
N VAL A 118 7.47 -36.60 -31.75
CA VAL A 118 7.24 -35.42 -32.60
C VAL A 118 6.34 -34.46 -31.79
N PRO A 119 6.53 -33.13 -31.87
CA PRO A 119 5.58 -32.20 -31.28
C PRO A 119 4.16 -32.45 -31.82
N SER A 120 3.19 -32.58 -30.92
CA SER A 120 1.77 -32.67 -31.24
C SER A 120 1.29 -31.41 -31.99
N ASN A 121 0.35 -31.57 -32.92
CA ASN A 121 -0.33 -30.46 -33.60
C ASN A 121 -1.43 -29.82 -32.73
N VAL A 122 -1.63 -30.31 -31.51
CA VAL A 122 -2.58 -29.77 -30.53
C VAL A 122 -1.88 -28.68 -29.71
N PRO A 123 -2.43 -27.45 -29.63
CA PRO A 123 -1.91 -26.42 -28.74
C PRO A 123 -2.09 -26.85 -27.28
N GLU A 124 -1.01 -27.32 -26.66
CA GLU A 124 -0.96 -27.73 -25.26
C GLU A 124 -0.32 -26.63 -24.41
N LEU A 125 -0.95 -26.28 -23.29
CA LEU A 125 -0.21 -25.65 -22.19
C LEU A 125 0.55 -26.75 -21.46
N ARG A 126 1.65 -27.24 -22.07
CA ARG A 126 2.42 -28.42 -21.60
C ARG A 126 2.84 -28.35 -20.13
N HIS A 127 3.01 -27.15 -19.59
CA HIS A 127 3.35 -26.95 -18.20
C HIS A 127 2.18 -27.22 -17.24
N LEU A 128 0.92 -27.09 -17.66
CA LEU A 128 -0.26 -27.21 -16.81
C LEU A 128 -1.07 -28.48 -17.04
N GLU A 129 -0.61 -29.37 -17.93
CA GLU A 129 -1.34 -30.59 -18.34
C GLU A 129 -2.76 -30.30 -18.85
N LEU A 130 -2.96 -29.13 -19.47
CA LEU A 130 -4.24 -28.74 -20.09
C LEU A 130 -4.13 -28.81 -21.61
N SER A 131 -5.02 -29.58 -22.23
CA SER A 131 -5.12 -29.71 -23.68
C SER A 131 -6.22 -28.81 -24.23
N PHE A 132 -5.91 -28.04 -25.27
CA PHE A 132 -6.87 -27.16 -25.94
C PHE A 132 -7.12 -27.62 -27.37
N PHE A 133 -8.38 -27.64 -27.77
CA PHE A 133 -8.80 -27.86 -29.15
C PHE A 133 -9.79 -26.78 -29.58
N VAL A 134 -9.91 -26.56 -30.89
CA VAL A 134 -10.89 -25.63 -31.43
C VAL A 134 -12.25 -26.34 -31.49
N ASN A 135 -13.23 -25.84 -30.75
CA ASN A 135 -14.57 -26.40 -30.72
C ASN A 135 -15.40 -25.96 -31.95
N ARG A 136 -16.65 -26.44 -32.04
CA ARG A 136 -17.56 -26.12 -33.16
C ARG A 136 -17.86 -24.62 -33.30
N ASN A 137 -17.70 -23.85 -32.22
CA ASN A 137 -17.92 -22.40 -32.19
C ASN A 137 -16.65 -21.61 -32.57
N SER A 138 -15.59 -22.29 -33.05
CA SER A 138 -14.28 -21.70 -33.36
C SER A 138 -13.59 -21.07 -32.13
N LEU A 139 -13.88 -21.59 -30.93
CA LEU A 139 -13.26 -21.18 -29.68
C LEU A 139 -12.34 -22.27 -29.14
N LEU A 140 -11.29 -21.86 -28.42
CA LEU A 140 -10.37 -22.78 -27.75
C LEU A 140 -11.04 -23.37 -26.51
N GLN A 141 -11.32 -24.66 -26.54
CA GLN A 141 -11.91 -25.42 -25.45
C GLN A 141 -10.86 -26.30 -24.78
N CYS A 142 -10.80 -26.25 -23.46
CA CYS A 142 -10.03 -27.15 -22.62
C CYS A 142 -10.80 -28.46 -22.39
N GLN A 143 -10.14 -29.59 -22.67
CA GLN A 143 -10.78 -30.91 -22.56
C GLN A 143 -11.01 -31.33 -21.11
N GLU A 144 -10.04 -31.09 -20.23
CA GLU A 144 -10.04 -31.56 -18.84
C GLU A 144 -11.02 -30.77 -17.96
N LEU A 145 -11.17 -29.47 -18.23
CA LEU A 145 -12.01 -28.57 -17.43
C LEU A 145 -13.43 -28.41 -17.99
N HIS A 146 -13.69 -28.93 -19.20
CA HIS A 146 -14.93 -28.72 -19.95
C HIS A 146 -15.33 -27.23 -20.04
N THR A 147 -14.34 -26.36 -20.27
CA THR A 147 -14.51 -24.90 -20.39
C THR A 147 -13.83 -24.37 -21.64
N GLU A 148 -14.35 -23.28 -22.21
CA GLU A 148 -13.74 -22.55 -23.32
C GLU A 148 -13.14 -21.22 -22.88
N ILE A 149 -12.14 -20.72 -23.60
CA ILE A 149 -11.59 -19.38 -23.38
C ILE A 149 -12.66 -18.34 -23.69
N ASP A 150 -12.98 -17.51 -22.71
CA ASP A 150 -14.00 -16.48 -22.86
C ASP A 150 -13.49 -15.37 -23.80
N PRO A 151 -14.22 -15.01 -24.87
CA PRO A 151 -13.87 -13.84 -25.67
C PRO A 151 -13.76 -12.55 -24.84
N ASN A 152 -14.51 -12.46 -23.74
CA ASN A 152 -14.34 -11.40 -22.76
C ASN A 152 -13.33 -11.83 -21.68
N GLN A 153 -12.12 -11.27 -21.73
CA GLN A 153 -11.07 -11.51 -20.74
C GLN A 153 -11.15 -10.58 -19.50
N ASP A 154 -12.15 -9.70 -19.40
CA ASP A 154 -12.37 -8.90 -18.19
C ASP A 154 -13.13 -9.70 -17.14
N CYS A 155 -12.48 -9.99 -16.02
CA CYS A 155 -13.06 -10.67 -14.87
C CYS A 155 -13.61 -9.72 -13.80
N GLY A 156 -13.57 -8.40 -14.03
CA GLY A 156 -14.08 -7.39 -13.10
C GLY A 156 -13.20 -7.14 -11.87
N THR A 157 -12.00 -7.71 -11.82
CA THR A 157 -11.01 -7.54 -10.74
C THR A 157 -9.60 -7.86 -11.25
N LEU A 158 -8.58 -7.81 -10.38
CA LEU A 158 -7.17 -8.13 -10.67
C LEU A 158 -6.54 -7.30 -11.80
N TYR A 159 -6.97 -6.04 -11.97
CA TYR A 159 -6.44 -5.15 -12.99
C TYR A 159 -4.92 -4.97 -12.85
N GLY A 160 -4.17 -5.37 -13.89
CA GLY A 160 -2.71 -5.37 -13.90
C GLY A 160 -2.08 -6.77 -13.77
N PHE A 161 -2.85 -7.80 -13.43
CA PHE A 161 -2.39 -9.18 -13.47
C PHE A 161 -2.42 -9.73 -14.90
N GLN A 162 -1.25 -10.12 -15.44
CA GLN A 162 -1.10 -10.52 -16.84
C GLN A 162 -1.07 -12.03 -17.05
N SER A 163 -0.94 -12.82 -15.99
CA SER A 163 -0.83 -14.29 -16.06
C SER A 163 -2.16 -14.99 -15.79
N ALA A 164 -3.29 -14.33 -16.07
CA ALA A 164 -4.63 -14.87 -15.93
C ALA A 164 -5.28 -15.09 -17.30
N ILE A 165 -6.02 -16.20 -17.43
CA ILE A 165 -6.90 -16.47 -18.56
C ILE A 165 -8.30 -16.70 -18.02
N VAL A 166 -9.27 -15.96 -18.57
CA VAL A 166 -10.69 -16.13 -18.24
C VAL A 166 -11.29 -17.22 -19.11
N LEU A 167 -11.95 -18.16 -18.45
CA LEU A 167 -12.65 -19.29 -19.04
C LEU A 167 -14.15 -19.19 -18.72
N ARG A 168 -14.99 -19.77 -19.58
CA ARG A 168 -16.42 -19.96 -19.33
C ARG A 168 -16.86 -21.40 -19.61
N ASP A 169 -17.90 -21.86 -18.94
CA ASP A 169 -18.47 -23.18 -19.18
C ASP A 169 -19.09 -23.28 -20.58
N VAL A 170 -18.94 -24.44 -21.22
CA VAL A 170 -19.38 -24.66 -22.62
C VAL A 170 -20.90 -24.69 -22.74
N ASP A 171 -21.60 -25.22 -21.72
CA ASP A 171 -23.06 -25.34 -21.71
C ASP A 171 -23.71 -24.09 -21.10
N ASN A 172 -23.08 -23.52 -20.06
CA ASN A 172 -23.55 -22.32 -19.37
C ASN A 172 -22.50 -21.20 -19.40
N ILE A 173 -22.52 -20.41 -20.48
CA ILE A 173 -21.59 -19.30 -20.70
C ILE A 173 -21.57 -18.23 -19.59
N ASP A 174 -22.62 -18.14 -18.77
CA ASP A 174 -22.69 -17.19 -17.65
C ASP A 174 -21.77 -17.63 -16.48
N ARG A 175 -21.34 -18.90 -16.43
CA ARG A 175 -20.41 -19.40 -15.40
C ARG A 175 -18.97 -19.22 -15.88
N ARG A 176 -18.28 -18.25 -15.27
CA ARG A 176 -16.92 -17.85 -15.62
C ARG A 176 -15.94 -18.22 -14.52
N SER A 177 -14.68 -18.44 -14.88
CA SER A 177 -13.59 -18.72 -13.95
C SER A 177 -12.25 -18.23 -14.50
N ILE A 178 -11.28 -17.98 -13.62
CA ILE A 178 -9.94 -17.55 -13.97
C ILE A 178 -8.99 -18.72 -13.73
N ILE A 179 -8.10 -19.00 -14.69
CA ILE A 179 -6.95 -19.88 -14.47
C ILE A 179 -5.67 -19.07 -14.41
N THR A 180 -4.77 -19.45 -13.50
CA THR A 180 -3.45 -18.84 -13.35
C THR A 180 -2.43 -19.86 -12.86
N ALA A 181 -1.18 -19.70 -13.26
CA ALA A 181 -0.05 -20.45 -12.68
C ALA A 181 0.17 -20.05 -11.21
N LEU A 182 0.63 -21.01 -10.40
CA LEU A 182 0.96 -20.84 -8.97
C LEU A 182 2.46 -20.58 -8.72
N GLY A 183 3.16 -20.00 -9.70
CA GLY A 183 4.57 -19.63 -9.58
C GLY A 183 4.79 -18.32 -8.83
N GLN A 184 6.06 -18.01 -8.57
CA GLN A 184 6.44 -16.76 -7.91
C GLN A 184 6.03 -15.53 -8.74
N LEU A 185 5.51 -14.50 -8.06
CA LEU A 185 5.10 -13.26 -8.70
C LEU A 185 6.29 -12.34 -8.97
N THR A 186 6.32 -11.79 -10.17
CA THR A 186 7.20 -10.70 -10.60
C THR A 186 6.34 -9.48 -10.92
N TYR A 187 6.85 -8.29 -10.61
CA TYR A 187 6.09 -7.05 -10.76
C TYR A 187 6.96 -5.89 -11.22
N LYS A 188 6.34 -4.99 -11.97
CA LYS A 188 6.96 -3.73 -12.39
C LYS A 188 5.93 -2.63 -12.48
N ARG A 189 6.36 -1.40 -12.19
CA ARG A 189 5.52 -0.22 -12.38
C ARG A 189 5.28 0.05 -13.86
N HIS A 190 4.05 0.37 -14.22
CA HIS A 190 3.63 0.73 -15.57
C HIS A 190 2.67 1.93 -15.51
N GLY A 191 3.25 3.13 -15.63
CA GLY A 191 2.50 4.38 -15.44
C GLY A 191 1.93 4.50 -14.03
N ILE A 192 0.61 4.60 -13.95
CA ILE A 192 -0.15 4.68 -12.69
C ILE A 192 -0.53 3.29 -12.12
N HIS A 193 -0.29 2.21 -12.88
CA HIS A 193 -0.60 0.83 -12.48
C HIS A 193 0.67 0.01 -12.22
N VAL A 194 0.49 -1.17 -11.65
CA VAL A 194 1.55 -2.18 -11.48
C VAL A 194 1.17 -3.39 -12.32
N LEU A 195 2.09 -3.85 -13.16
CA LEU A 195 1.94 -5.09 -13.91
C LEU A 195 2.52 -6.24 -13.12
N VAL A 196 1.74 -7.29 -12.92
CA VAL A 196 2.09 -8.47 -12.13
C VAL A 196 2.03 -9.70 -13.02
N ARG A 197 3.06 -10.55 -12.95
CA ARG A 197 3.18 -11.80 -13.70
C ARG A 197 3.54 -12.93 -12.77
N ALA A 198 2.78 -14.01 -12.82
CA ALA A 198 3.17 -15.28 -12.23
C ALA A 198 4.19 -15.98 -13.14
N SER A 199 5.26 -16.50 -12.55
CA SER A 199 6.22 -17.36 -13.25
C SER A 199 5.60 -18.69 -13.64
N SER A 200 6.14 -19.35 -14.66
CA SER A 200 5.69 -20.68 -15.07
C SER A 200 5.87 -21.69 -13.93
N SER A 201 4.82 -22.47 -13.65
CA SER A 201 4.82 -23.57 -12.69
C SER A 201 4.04 -24.75 -13.26
N ASN A 202 4.25 -25.94 -12.70
CA ASN A 202 3.46 -27.12 -13.08
C ASN A 202 2.05 -27.09 -12.47
N ASP A 203 1.88 -26.38 -11.36
CA ASP A 203 0.59 -26.24 -10.69
C ASP A 203 -0.17 -25.00 -11.20
N TYR A 204 -1.49 -25.09 -11.30
CA TYR A 204 -2.38 -23.94 -11.54
C TYR A 204 -3.45 -23.81 -10.45
N ALA A 205 -3.99 -22.60 -10.35
CA ALA A 205 -5.21 -22.31 -9.59
C ALA A 205 -6.35 -21.99 -10.53
N ARG A 206 -7.55 -22.44 -10.15
CA ARG A 206 -8.81 -22.04 -10.77
C ARG A 206 -9.64 -21.28 -9.75
N PHE A 207 -9.97 -20.03 -10.06
CA PHE A 207 -10.84 -19.18 -9.26
C PHE A 207 -12.18 -19.02 -9.97
N GLY A 208 -13.28 -19.41 -9.34
CA GLY A 208 -14.63 -19.14 -9.87
C GLY A 208 -14.97 -17.66 -9.75
N ILE A 209 -15.64 -17.09 -10.74
CA ILE A 209 -16.17 -15.72 -10.68
C ILE A 209 -17.61 -15.82 -10.17
N ASP A 210 -17.83 -15.33 -8.94
CA ASP A 210 -19.14 -15.29 -8.31
C ASP A 210 -19.69 -13.86 -8.37
N ASP A 211 -20.44 -13.59 -9.44
CA ASP A 211 -21.10 -12.29 -9.68
C ASP A 211 -22.26 -12.02 -8.69
N VAL A 212 -22.73 -13.05 -7.99
CA VAL A 212 -23.87 -12.96 -7.09
C VAL A 212 -23.43 -12.39 -5.74
N MET A 213 -22.35 -12.93 -5.17
CA MET A 213 -21.74 -12.42 -3.95
C MET A 213 -20.69 -11.34 -4.19
N GLY A 214 -20.22 -11.19 -5.44
CA GLY A 214 -19.17 -10.24 -5.81
C GLY A 214 -17.79 -10.69 -5.31
N ARG A 215 -17.36 -11.90 -5.63
CA ARG A 215 -16.08 -12.45 -5.14
C ARG A 215 -15.45 -13.45 -6.10
N LEU A 216 -14.13 -13.65 -5.95
CA LEU A 216 -13.45 -14.82 -6.50
C LEU A 216 -13.55 -15.99 -5.51
N SER A 217 -14.14 -17.10 -5.95
CA SER A 217 -14.30 -18.32 -5.16
C SER A 217 -13.18 -19.33 -5.44
N CYS A 218 -12.72 -20.01 -4.40
CA CYS A 218 -11.81 -21.15 -4.53
C CYS A 218 -12.06 -22.15 -3.39
N PRO A 219 -11.60 -23.40 -3.55
CA PRO A 219 -11.53 -24.33 -2.42
C PRO A 219 -10.78 -23.70 -1.24
N PRO A 220 -11.15 -24.03 0.02
CA PRO A 220 -10.54 -23.49 1.23
C PRO A 220 -9.16 -24.12 1.50
N GLU A 221 -8.29 -24.14 0.49
CA GLU A 221 -6.91 -24.60 0.58
C GLU A 221 -5.98 -23.42 0.86
N PRO A 222 -5.08 -23.50 1.88
CA PRO A 222 -4.20 -22.38 2.24
C PRO A 222 -3.37 -21.83 1.07
N ARG A 223 -2.89 -22.71 0.18
CA ARG A 223 -2.12 -22.28 -1.00
C ARG A 223 -2.96 -21.40 -1.94
N LEU A 224 -4.19 -21.80 -2.23
CA LEU A 224 -5.09 -21.05 -3.11
C LEU A 224 -5.55 -19.74 -2.47
N LEU A 225 -5.94 -19.79 -1.19
CA LEU A 225 -6.40 -18.62 -0.43
C LEU A 225 -5.32 -17.53 -0.31
N TYR A 226 -4.10 -17.91 0.08
CA TYR A 226 -3.03 -16.93 0.19
C TYR A 226 -2.52 -16.46 -1.16
N THR A 227 -2.56 -17.30 -2.21
CA THR A 227 -2.26 -16.84 -3.57
C THR A 227 -3.31 -15.83 -4.04
N LYS A 228 -4.61 -16.09 -3.81
CA LYS A 228 -5.69 -15.12 -4.07
C LYS A 228 -5.40 -13.79 -3.36
N ALA A 229 -5.14 -13.83 -2.04
CA ALA A 229 -4.81 -12.64 -1.27
C ALA A 229 -3.56 -11.92 -1.79
N GLN A 230 -2.52 -12.67 -2.18
CA GLN A 230 -1.31 -12.12 -2.76
C GLN A 230 -1.59 -11.40 -4.07
N ILE A 231 -2.31 -12.02 -5.02
CA ILE A 231 -2.59 -11.39 -6.32
C ILE A 231 -3.39 -10.11 -6.10
N HIS A 232 -4.46 -10.13 -5.29
CA HIS A 232 -5.22 -8.91 -4.96
C HIS A 232 -4.35 -7.81 -4.34
N ALA A 233 -3.44 -8.17 -3.41
CA ALA A 233 -2.54 -7.19 -2.79
C ALA A 233 -1.63 -6.51 -3.82
N TYR A 234 -1.02 -7.29 -4.72
CA TYR A 234 -0.10 -6.77 -5.74
C TYR A 234 -0.79 -6.03 -6.89
N THR A 235 -2.08 -6.28 -7.12
CA THR A 235 -2.91 -5.56 -8.11
C THR A 235 -3.77 -4.47 -7.49
N SER A 236 -3.47 -4.04 -6.26
CA SER A 236 -4.27 -3.03 -5.58
C SER A 236 -4.19 -1.65 -6.25
N PHE A 237 -5.33 -0.97 -6.30
CA PHE A 237 -5.47 0.38 -6.84
C PHE A 237 -6.34 1.24 -5.89
N ILE A 238 -6.30 2.57 -6.08
CA ILE A 238 -7.03 3.53 -5.23
C ILE A 238 -8.55 3.37 -5.37
N LEU A 239 -8.99 2.95 -6.56
CA LEU A 239 -10.40 2.70 -6.85
C LEU A 239 -10.73 1.22 -6.62
N PRO A 240 -11.91 0.92 -6.07
CA PRO A 240 -12.38 -0.44 -5.93
C PRO A 240 -12.68 -1.06 -7.29
N ASP A 241 -12.53 -2.38 -7.40
CA ASP A 241 -12.89 -3.10 -8.62
C ASP A 241 -14.42 -3.37 -8.71
N PRO A 242 -14.98 -3.48 -9.93
CA PRO A 242 -16.40 -3.69 -10.13
C PRO A 242 -16.97 -4.99 -9.54
N LEU A 243 -16.18 -6.07 -9.49
CA LEU A 243 -16.66 -7.37 -8.99
C LEU A 243 -16.83 -7.35 -7.47
N THR A 244 -15.80 -6.95 -6.74
CA THR A 244 -15.76 -7.04 -5.28
C THR A 244 -16.22 -5.77 -4.57
N GLY A 245 -16.26 -4.64 -5.28
CA GLY A 245 -16.46 -3.32 -4.66
C GLY A 245 -15.33 -2.92 -3.70
N ARG A 246 -14.21 -3.65 -3.73
CA ARG A 246 -13.03 -3.48 -2.86
C ARG A 246 -11.82 -3.10 -3.67
N THR A 247 -10.92 -2.35 -3.05
CA THR A 247 -9.55 -2.24 -3.55
C THR A 247 -8.85 -3.59 -3.35
N GLY A 248 -7.83 -3.88 -4.14
CA GLY A 248 -7.04 -5.10 -3.96
C GLY A 248 -6.44 -5.22 -2.55
N THR A 249 -6.12 -4.10 -1.90
CA THR A 249 -5.63 -4.08 -0.51
C THR A 249 -6.71 -4.57 0.45
N GLU A 250 -7.94 -4.08 0.31
CA GLU A 250 -9.06 -4.46 1.17
C GLU A 250 -9.49 -5.91 0.97
N GLU A 251 -9.56 -6.39 -0.27
CA GLU A 251 -9.89 -7.79 -0.57
C GLU A 251 -8.79 -8.74 -0.05
N ALA A 252 -7.52 -8.37 -0.17
CA ALA A 252 -6.41 -9.13 0.39
C ALA A 252 -6.47 -9.19 1.93
N LEU A 253 -6.69 -8.04 2.59
CA LEU A 253 -6.79 -7.98 4.04
C LEU A 253 -8.00 -8.77 4.56
N HIS A 254 -9.16 -8.66 3.91
CA HIS A 254 -10.35 -9.45 4.27
C HIS A 254 -10.14 -10.94 4.07
N THR A 255 -9.54 -11.35 2.93
CA THR A 255 -9.19 -12.75 2.69
C THR A 255 -8.28 -13.28 3.80
N LEU A 256 -7.25 -12.53 4.21
CA LEU A 256 -6.32 -12.95 5.28
C LEU A 256 -6.96 -12.94 6.68
N CYS A 257 -7.89 -12.02 6.96
CA CYS A 257 -8.64 -11.97 8.23
C CYS A 257 -9.71 -13.06 8.32
N SER A 258 -10.18 -13.59 7.18
CA SER A 258 -11.23 -14.60 7.14
C SER A 258 -10.86 -15.87 7.93
N GLY A 259 -11.89 -16.53 8.47
CA GLY A 259 -11.72 -17.81 9.16
C GLY A 259 -11.10 -18.90 8.28
N TYR A 260 -11.38 -18.88 6.98
CA TYR A 260 -10.81 -19.81 5.99
C TYR A 260 -9.30 -19.72 5.88
N SER A 261 -8.75 -18.52 6.07
CA SER A 261 -7.31 -18.27 6.01
C SER A 261 -6.57 -18.59 7.31
N GLN A 262 -7.27 -18.97 8.38
CA GLN A 262 -6.64 -19.28 9.65
C GLN A 262 -6.13 -20.72 9.68
N PRO A 263 -4.83 -20.96 9.97
CA PRO A 263 -4.28 -22.31 9.96
C PRO A 263 -4.90 -23.15 11.07
N TRP A 264 -5.24 -24.40 10.72
CA TRP A 264 -5.65 -25.47 11.64
C TRP A 264 -4.59 -26.59 11.74
N LYS A 265 -3.58 -26.56 10.87
CA LYS A 265 -2.37 -27.39 10.92
C LYS A 265 -1.14 -26.53 10.61
N PRO A 266 0.08 -26.95 10.98
CA PRO A 266 1.30 -26.25 10.59
C PRO A 266 1.38 -26.04 9.07
N LEU A 267 1.68 -24.81 8.66
CA LEU A 267 1.77 -24.43 7.25
C LEU A 267 3.08 -24.96 6.64
N PRO A 268 3.05 -25.49 5.40
CA PRO A 268 4.25 -25.90 4.70
C PRO A 268 5.05 -24.69 4.22
N GLN A 269 6.36 -24.88 4.03
CA GLN A 269 7.30 -23.80 3.69
C GLN A 269 6.90 -23.01 2.42
N GLY A 270 6.40 -23.68 1.37
CA GLY A 270 5.97 -23.02 0.13
C GLY A 270 4.78 -22.06 0.33
N VAL A 271 3.91 -22.35 1.29
CA VAL A 271 2.78 -21.49 1.65
C VAL A 271 3.24 -20.33 2.54
N MET A 272 4.19 -20.59 3.44
CA MET A 272 4.81 -19.54 4.26
C MET A 272 5.56 -18.51 3.41
N SER A 273 6.17 -18.90 2.28
CA SER A 273 6.80 -17.93 1.36
C SER A 273 5.81 -16.96 0.73
N ILE A 274 4.57 -17.39 0.45
CA ILE A 274 3.51 -16.50 -0.07
C ILE A 274 3.17 -15.44 0.99
N LEU A 275 2.95 -15.87 2.23
CA LEU A 275 2.67 -14.98 3.35
C LEU A 275 3.80 -13.97 3.59
N LYS A 276 5.06 -14.44 3.61
CA LYS A 276 6.24 -13.56 3.74
C LYS A 276 6.32 -12.53 2.60
N ALA A 277 5.98 -12.92 1.38
CA ALA A 277 5.94 -11.99 0.25
C ALA A 277 4.83 -10.93 0.37
N ILE A 278 3.73 -11.22 1.06
CA ILE A 278 2.70 -10.23 1.43
C ILE A 278 3.20 -9.34 2.57
N GLU A 279 3.85 -9.90 3.59
CA GLU A 279 4.45 -9.13 4.68
C GLU A 279 5.47 -8.11 4.18
N CYS A 280 6.29 -8.46 3.18
CA CYS A 280 7.24 -7.55 2.54
C CYS A 280 6.59 -6.37 1.79
N LEU A 281 5.26 -6.36 1.59
CA LEU A 281 4.56 -5.19 1.09
C LEU A 281 4.46 -4.08 2.15
N SER A 282 4.58 -4.39 3.44
CA SER A 282 4.53 -3.35 4.47
C SER A 282 5.78 -2.45 4.41
N PRO A 283 5.61 -1.12 4.39
CA PRO A 283 6.74 -0.20 4.32
C PRO A 283 7.58 -0.25 5.59
N ILE A 284 8.90 -0.24 5.44
CA ILE A 284 9.83 -0.30 6.58
C ILE A 284 9.97 1.10 7.18
N ARG A 285 9.68 1.22 8.49
CA ARG A 285 9.69 2.49 9.22
C ARG A 285 10.66 2.40 10.40
N VAL A 286 11.69 3.25 10.40
CA VAL A 286 12.72 3.28 11.45
C VAL A 286 12.91 4.70 11.99
N PHE A 287 13.30 4.81 13.26
CA PHE A 287 13.67 6.09 13.85
C PHE A 287 15.04 6.57 13.38
N TYR A 288 15.17 7.88 13.20
CA TYR A 288 16.44 8.54 12.88
C TYR A 288 16.69 9.77 13.77
N PRO A 289 17.87 9.92 14.38
CA PRO A 289 18.79 8.84 14.76
C PRO A 289 18.07 7.77 15.62
N ARG A 290 18.50 6.50 15.53
CA ARG A 290 17.79 5.34 16.14
C ARG A 290 17.62 5.47 17.65
N ASP A 291 18.60 6.06 18.31
CA ASP A 291 18.68 6.34 19.74
C ASP A 291 17.73 7.45 20.20
N LYS A 292 17.46 8.46 19.35
CA LYS A 292 16.73 9.66 19.78
C LYS A 292 15.22 9.56 19.61
N LYS A 293 14.72 8.65 18.78
CA LYS A 293 13.29 8.52 18.42
C LYS A 293 12.61 9.83 18.00
N ARG A 294 13.37 10.78 17.39
CA ARG A 294 12.86 12.13 17.04
C ARG A 294 12.35 12.23 15.60
N LEU A 295 13.04 11.61 14.65
CA LEU A 295 12.65 11.63 13.23
C LEU A 295 12.30 10.22 12.76
N GLN A 296 11.64 10.14 11.61
CA GLN A 296 11.28 8.89 10.96
C GLN A 296 11.93 8.83 9.57
N THR A 297 12.47 7.67 9.24
CA THR A 297 12.83 7.29 7.87
C THR A 297 11.88 6.18 7.41
N VAL A 298 11.36 6.32 6.20
CA VAL A 298 10.44 5.36 5.57
C VAL A 298 11.08 4.84 4.31
N THR A 299 11.15 3.51 4.16
CA THR A 299 11.67 2.85 2.96
C THR A 299 10.50 2.22 2.22
N TRP A 300 10.36 2.59 0.94
CA TRP A 300 9.34 2.07 0.02
C TRP A 300 10.02 1.32 -1.12
N ASP A 301 9.39 0.26 -1.61
CA ASP A 301 9.77 -0.36 -2.88
C ASP A 301 9.34 0.55 -4.04
N GLN A 302 10.32 1.03 -4.82
CA GLN A 302 10.09 1.93 -5.95
C GLN A 302 9.34 1.27 -7.12
N ARG A 303 9.28 -0.07 -7.16
CA ARG A 303 8.58 -0.84 -8.20
C ARG A 303 7.08 -0.94 -7.97
N LEU A 304 6.61 -0.59 -6.76
CA LEU A 304 5.21 -0.65 -6.34
C LEU A 304 4.67 0.76 -6.09
N SER A 305 3.34 0.91 -6.09
CA SER A 305 2.71 2.14 -5.61
C SER A 305 2.72 2.19 -4.08
N THR A 306 2.48 3.38 -3.53
CA THR A 306 2.33 3.57 -2.08
C THR A 306 1.03 2.95 -1.54
N THR A 307 0.03 2.74 -2.39
CA THR A 307 -1.28 2.17 -2.04
C THR A 307 -1.22 0.66 -1.84
N ILE A 308 -0.41 -0.03 -2.65
CA ILE A 308 -0.14 -1.48 -2.49
C ILE A 308 0.63 -1.74 -1.20
N GLN A 309 1.53 -0.83 -0.82
CA GLN A 309 2.40 -1.02 0.33
C GLN A 309 1.70 -0.59 1.64
N HIS A 310 0.99 -1.50 2.29
CA HIS A 310 0.11 -1.21 3.44
C HIS A 310 0.67 -1.72 4.79
N GLU A 311 0.52 -0.95 5.88
CA GLU A 311 1.07 -1.29 7.21
C GLU A 311 0.39 -2.50 7.87
N SER A 312 -0.89 -2.76 7.57
CA SER A 312 -1.64 -3.84 8.22
C SER A 312 -1.23 -5.25 7.75
N TYR A 313 -0.52 -5.40 6.63
CA TYR A 313 -0.08 -6.73 6.16
C TYR A 313 0.86 -7.41 7.16
N GLY A 314 1.90 -6.70 7.61
CA GLY A 314 2.91 -7.27 8.50
C GLY A 314 2.35 -7.87 9.79
N PRO A 315 1.60 -7.11 10.62
CA PRO A 315 1.02 -7.62 11.86
C PRO A 315 0.05 -8.79 11.62
N LEU A 316 -0.76 -8.73 10.56
CA LEU A 316 -1.73 -9.77 10.23
C LEU A 316 -1.06 -11.08 9.81
N VAL A 317 -0.07 -11.01 8.91
CA VAL A 317 0.72 -12.17 8.47
C VAL A 317 1.49 -12.78 9.63
N ARG A 318 2.12 -11.95 10.48
CA ARG A 318 2.81 -12.44 11.68
C ARG A 318 1.85 -13.16 12.64
N GLY A 319 0.62 -12.67 12.79
CA GLY A 319 -0.42 -13.36 13.55
C GLY A 319 -0.76 -14.76 13.00
N ILE A 320 -0.90 -14.88 11.68
CA ILE A 320 -1.14 -16.16 10.99
C ILE A 320 0.05 -17.12 11.19
N LEU A 321 1.28 -16.65 10.98
CA LEU A 321 2.50 -17.44 11.15
C LEU A 321 2.69 -17.86 12.62
N ALA A 322 2.43 -16.97 13.58
CA ALA A 322 2.48 -17.30 15.00
C ALA A 322 1.45 -18.38 15.38
N LYS A 323 0.23 -18.34 14.80
CA LYS A 323 -0.76 -19.41 14.97
C LYS A 323 -0.25 -20.73 14.38
N SER A 324 0.33 -20.72 13.17
CA SER A 324 0.94 -21.90 12.56
C SER A 324 2.06 -22.50 13.41
N ASN A 325 2.94 -21.66 13.99
CA ASN A 325 4.02 -22.12 14.85
C ASN A 325 3.49 -22.75 16.15
N ARG A 326 2.45 -22.17 16.77
CA ARG A 326 1.80 -22.78 17.94
C ARG A 326 1.24 -24.17 17.63
N LEU A 327 0.75 -24.38 16.40
CA LEU A 327 0.22 -25.68 15.98
C LEU A 327 1.31 -26.74 15.75
N GLN A 328 2.59 -26.35 15.61
CA GLN A 328 3.71 -27.31 15.49
C GLN A 328 3.83 -28.19 16.74
N ALA A 329 3.46 -27.66 17.92
CA ALA A 329 3.46 -28.42 19.17
C ALA A 329 2.57 -29.68 19.13
N PHE A 330 1.57 -29.72 18.25
CA PHE A 330 0.65 -30.86 18.08
C PHE A 330 1.06 -31.80 16.95
N ASN A 331 2.16 -31.52 16.24
CA ASN A 331 2.65 -32.35 15.15
C ASN A 331 3.86 -33.17 15.61
N THR A 332 3.63 -34.46 15.92
CA THR A 332 4.64 -35.39 16.45
C THR A 332 5.69 -35.83 15.41
N ALA A 333 5.56 -35.41 14.14
CA ALA A 333 6.39 -35.89 13.04
C ALA A 333 7.75 -35.19 12.88
N HIS A 334 7.98 -34.04 13.51
CA HIS A 334 9.26 -33.32 13.40
C HIS A 334 9.71 -32.80 14.77
N GLY A 335 10.85 -33.32 15.26
CA GLY A 335 11.49 -32.90 16.50
C GLY A 335 12.18 -31.54 16.44
N ASP A 336 11.75 -30.66 15.52
CA ASP A 336 12.27 -29.30 15.43
C ASP A 336 11.58 -28.45 16.50
N ALA A 337 12.38 -27.91 17.42
CA ALA A 337 11.91 -26.99 18.43
C ALA A 337 11.20 -25.79 17.76
N PRO A 338 10.09 -25.29 18.33
CA PRO A 338 9.40 -24.14 17.78
C PRO A 338 10.38 -22.97 17.65
N THR A 339 10.61 -22.50 16.42
CA THR A 339 11.40 -21.30 16.20
C THR A 339 10.62 -20.16 16.87
N GLN A 340 11.19 -19.60 17.95
CA GLN A 340 10.68 -18.36 18.52
C GLN A 340 10.79 -17.30 17.42
N LEU A 341 9.67 -17.02 16.76
CA LEU A 341 9.52 -15.76 16.05
C LEU A 341 9.48 -14.72 17.16
N ASP A 342 10.56 -13.95 17.29
CA ASP A 342 10.53 -12.74 18.12
C ASP A 342 9.29 -11.96 17.68
N ALA A 343 8.33 -11.85 18.60
CA ALA A 343 7.18 -11.00 18.42
C ALA A 343 7.70 -9.56 18.53
N ASP A 344 8.37 -9.09 17.47
CA ASP A 344 8.79 -7.71 17.35
C ASP A 344 7.53 -6.86 17.55
N GLU A 345 7.48 -6.18 18.68
CA GLU A 345 6.40 -5.27 19.03
C GLU A 345 6.17 -4.35 17.83
N VAL A 346 4.90 -4.23 17.43
CA VAL A 346 4.52 -3.33 16.34
C VAL A 346 5.04 -1.95 16.68
N SER A 347 6.01 -1.47 15.90
CA SER A 347 6.68 -0.18 16.13
C SER A 347 5.66 0.93 16.28
N ASP A 348 5.85 1.84 17.23
CA ASP A 348 5.02 3.04 17.39
C ASP A 348 4.88 3.83 16.07
N LEU A 349 5.91 3.78 15.23
CA LEU A 349 5.89 4.40 13.90
C LEU A 349 4.89 3.76 12.94
N GLN A 350 4.69 2.44 13.06
CA GLN A 350 3.73 1.68 12.25
C GLN A 350 2.31 1.96 12.72
N LYS A 351 2.05 1.91 14.03
CA LYS A 351 0.74 2.29 14.61
C LYS A 351 0.36 3.72 14.22
N ARG A 352 1.29 4.67 14.33
CA ARG A 352 1.09 6.06 13.91
C ARG A 352 0.77 6.20 12.43
N ALA A 353 1.45 5.42 11.57
CA ALA A 353 1.19 5.44 10.15
C ALA A 353 -0.20 4.87 9.81
N GLU A 354 -0.59 3.78 10.45
CA GLU A 354 -1.92 3.18 10.31
C GLU A 354 -3.03 4.17 10.72
N ILE A 355 -2.88 4.84 11.87
CA ILE A 355 -3.83 5.87 12.33
C ILE A 355 -3.98 6.99 11.29
N ARG A 356 -2.87 7.44 10.69
CA ARG A 356 -2.90 8.49 9.67
C ARG A 356 -3.54 8.03 8.36
N ARG A 357 -3.35 6.77 7.97
CA ARG A 357 -3.98 6.22 6.75
C ARG A 357 -5.48 6.07 6.88
N ARG A 358 -5.98 5.71 8.07
CA ARG A 358 -7.42 5.64 8.37
C ARG A 358 -8.19 6.95 8.17
N LEU A 359 -7.50 8.09 8.04
CA LEU A 359 -8.14 9.35 7.64
C LEU A 359 -8.54 9.37 6.15
N TYR A 360 -7.91 8.53 5.33
CA TYR A 360 -8.04 8.50 3.88
C TYR A 360 -8.53 7.14 3.36
N GLU A 361 -8.86 6.22 4.25
CA GLU A 361 -9.29 4.86 3.94
C GLU A 361 -10.51 4.52 4.80
N ARG A 362 -11.44 3.72 4.26
CA ARG A 362 -12.63 3.28 5.00
C ARG A 362 -12.26 2.22 6.04
N GLU A 363 -13.03 2.17 7.15
CA GLU A 363 -12.79 1.19 8.21
C GLU A 363 -13.17 -0.23 7.73
N ASN A 364 -12.23 -1.17 7.84
CA ASN A 364 -12.50 -2.58 7.58
C ASN A 364 -13.00 -3.24 8.87
N SER A 365 -14.25 -3.72 8.89
CA SER A 365 -14.95 -4.17 10.11
C SER A 365 -14.27 -5.34 10.83
N ASP A 366 -13.46 -6.14 10.12
CA ASP A 366 -12.76 -7.30 10.67
C ASP A 366 -11.38 -6.97 11.26
N LEU A 367 -10.86 -5.76 11.04
CA LEU A 367 -9.60 -5.35 11.65
C LEU A 367 -9.85 -4.76 13.04
N PRO A 368 -9.10 -5.19 14.07
CA PRO A 368 -9.20 -4.56 15.39
C PRO A 368 -8.88 -3.06 15.25
N SER A 369 -9.81 -2.21 15.69
CA SER A 369 -9.54 -0.78 15.80
C SER A 369 -8.37 -0.64 16.81
N PRO A 370 -7.23 0.00 16.45
CA PRO A 370 -6.21 0.32 17.42
C PRO A 370 -6.89 1.17 18.48
N ALA A 371 -6.53 0.96 19.74
CA ALA A 371 -6.96 1.84 20.81
C ALA A 371 -6.75 3.28 20.33
N GLN A 372 -7.84 4.07 20.27
CA GLN A 372 -7.74 5.50 20.01
C GLN A 372 -6.87 6.04 21.14
N GLY A 373 -5.57 6.16 20.90
CA GLY A 373 -4.68 6.84 21.82
C GLY A 373 -5.23 8.25 21.95
N GLU A 374 -5.51 8.68 23.17
CA GLU A 374 -5.92 10.05 23.40
C GLU A 374 -4.85 10.98 22.82
N ASP A 375 -5.25 11.84 21.89
CA ASP A 375 -4.34 12.82 21.31
C ASP A 375 -3.74 13.65 22.45
N SER A 376 -2.44 13.50 22.67
CA SER A 376 -1.73 14.29 23.68
C SER A 376 -1.66 15.73 23.20
N VAL A 377 -2.18 16.67 23.99
CA VAL A 377 -2.10 18.10 23.67
C VAL A 377 -0.64 18.51 23.60
N TYR A 378 -0.19 18.91 22.41
CA TYR A 378 1.15 19.45 22.22
C TYR A 378 1.27 20.77 23.00
N THR A 379 2.10 20.77 24.05
CA THR A 379 2.49 21.98 24.76
C THR A 379 3.50 22.74 23.92
N SER A 380 3.00 23.71 23.16
CA SER A 380 3.80 24.48 22.23
C SER A 380 4.82 25.38 22.95
N ARG A 381 6.02 25.52 22.38
CA ARG A 381 7.17 26.20 23.00
C ARG A 381 6.96 27.70 23.20
N ASP A 382 6.09 28.32 22.41
CA ASP A 382 5.64 29.71 22.53
C ASP A 382 4.91 30.01 23.84
N ARG A 383 4.49 28.97 24.58
CA ARG A 383 3.78 29.11 25.86
C ARG A 383 4.73 29.20 27.07
N GLU A 384 6.05 29.15 26.85
CA GLU A 384 7.05 29.20 27.91
C GLU A 384 7.39 30.65 28.29
N PHE A 385 6.53 31.26 29.12
CA PHE A 385 6.65 32.66 29.55
C PHE A 385 7.63 32.89 30.73
N SER A 386 8.11 31.81 31.36
CA SER A 386 9.06 31.86 32.48
C SER A 386 10.50 32.11 32.05
N LEU A 387 10.81 31.96 30.76
CA LEU A 387 12.14 32.18 30.22
C LEU A 387 12.54 33.66 30.30
N SER A 388 13.80 33.91 30.68
CA SER A 388 14.37 35.26 30.69
C SER A 388 14.38 35.87 29.29
N GLN A 389 14.65 35.04 28.26
CA GLN A 389 14.62 35.45 26.86
C GLN A 389 13.22 35.94 26.45
N ALA A 390 12.15 35.23 26.83
CA ALA A 390 10.78 35.64 26.55
C ALA A 390 10.43 36.98 27.22
N THR A 391 10.94 37.20 28.44
CA THR A 391 10.78 38.48 29.15
C THR A 391 11.51 39.62 28.43
N ASN A 392 12.70 39.37 27.91
CA ASN A 392 13.48 40.37 27.16
C ASN A 392 12.77 40.77 25.86
N VAL A 393 12.32 39.79 25.07
CA VAL A 393 11.55 40.04 23.83
C VAL A 393 10.29 40.86 24.12
N TYR A 394 9.55 40.48 25.16
CA TYR A 394 8.35 41.20 25.58
C TYR A 394 8.63 42.66 25.94
N ARG A 395 9.74 42.93 26.65
CA ARG A 395 10.15 44.30 26.99
C ARG A 395 10.48 45.13 25.75
N ILE A 396 11.28 44.59 24.83
CA ILE A 396 11.64 45.29 23.59
C ILE A 396 10.39 45.58 22.74
N ALA A 397 9.50 44.61 22.57
CA ALA A 397 8.22 44.78 21.88
C ALA A 397 7.36 45.88 22.53
N LYS A 398 7.28 45.87 23.86
CA LYS A 398 6.54 46.88 24.64
C LYS A 398 7.12 48.28 24.50
N LEU A 399 8.46 48.43 24.51
CA LEU A 399 9.14 49.72 24.33
C LEU A 399 8.91 50.34 22.96
N LEU A 400 8.76 49.51 21.91
CA LEU A 400 8.46 49.98 20.55
C LEU A 400 7.00 50.41 20.37
N ILE A 401 6.06 49.77 21.09
CA ILE A 401 4.62 50.02 20.93
C ILE A 401 4.11 51.09 21.91
N LYS A 402 4.54 51.05 23.18
CA LYS A 402 3.93 51.85 24.25
C LYS A 402 4.50 53.27 24.27
N GLN A 403 3.61 54.26 24.18
CA GLN A 403 3.92 55.68 24.37
C GLN A 403 3.37 56.18 25.72
N PRO A 404 4.01 57.14 26.40
CA PRO A 404 5.29 57.80 26.05
C PRO A 404 6.49 56.87 26.25
N PHE A 405 7.52 57.04 25.42
CA PHE A 405 8.77 56.28 25.50
C PHE A 405 9.54 56.60 26.79
N SER A 406 10.02 55.56 27.47
CA SER A 406 10.78 55.66 28.72
C SER A 406 11.76 54.50 28.81
N ILE A 407 13.02 54.79 29.13
CA ILE A 407 14.10 53.79 29.25
C ILE A 407 14.83 53.91 30.59
N HIS A 408 15.34 52.78 31.08
CA HIS A 408 16.17 52.73 32.28
C HIS A 408 17.61 52.44 31.87
N GLN A 409 18.41 53.50 31.65
CA GLN A 409 19.82 53.35 31.34
C GLN A 409 20.68 53.30 32.61
N THR A 410 21.45 52.23 32.75
CA THR A 410 22.45 52.00 33.81
C THR A 410 23.85 52.48 33.43
N SER A 411 24.13 52.54 32.12
CA SER A 411 25.41 52.94 31.55
C SER A 411 25.17 54.01 30.47
N ASN A 412 26.06 55.00 30.39
CA ASN A 412 26.06 55.94 29.27
C ASN A 412 26.38 55.21 27.97
N LEU A 413 25.84 55.69 26.85
CA LEU A 413 26.06 55.14 25.51
C LEU A 413 27.56 55.05 25.17
N SER A 414 28.34 56.05 25.59
CA SER A 414 29.81 56.04 25.44
C SER A 414 30.49 54.91 26.22
N ALA A 415 29.95 54.51 27.37
CA ALA A 415 30.46 53.39 28.16
C ALA A 415 30.07 52.04 27.55
N ILE A 416 28.89 51.94 26.91
CA ILE A 416 28.48 50.76 26.13
C ILE A 416 29.42 50.58 24.93
N LEU A 417 29.63 51.65 24.15
CA LEU A 417 30.50 51.62 22.97
C LEU A 417 31.95 51.26 23.31
N GLN A 418 32.47 51.69 24.47
CA GLN A 418 33.83 51.34 24.92
C GLN A 418 34.02 49.87 25.28
N ARG A 419 32.94 49.10 25.54
CA ARG A 419 33.03 47.67 25.84
C ARG A 419 33.34 46.84 24.60
N TRP A 420 33.09 47.37 23.40
CA TRP A 420 33.26 46.65 22.15
C TRP A 420 34.65 46.88 21.55
N SER A 421 35.30 45.79 21.12
CA SER A 421 36.58 45.86 20.41
C SER A 421 36.43 46.44 19.00
N LEU A 422 35.29 46.15 18.37
CA LEU A 422 34.91 46.59 17.03
C LEU A 422 33.46 47.08 17.03
N ILE A 423 33.23 48.26 16.44
CA ILE A 423 31.91 48.88 16.31
C ILE A 423 31.62 49.03 14.81
N GLY A 424 30.53 48.45 14.32
CA GLY A 424 30.10 48.63 12.94
C GLY A 424 29.70 50.07 12.66
N GLY A 425 30.18 50.64 11.56
CA GLY A 425 29.77 51.98 11.13
C GLY A 425 28.59 51.96 10.15
N VAL A 426 28.19 53.15 9.68
CA VAL A 426 27.12 53.28 8.67
C VAL A 426 27.78 53.36 7.29
N PRO A 427 27.54 52.37 6.39
CA PRO A 427 28.17 52.36 5.07
C PRO A 427 27.68 53.53 4.19
N HIS A 428 28.58 54.11 3.38
CA HIS A 428 28.33 55.27 2.51
C HIS A 428 27.28 55.04 1.41
N LEU A 429 26.87 53.80 1.16
CA LEU A 429 25.87 53.47 0.12
C LEU A 429 24.46 53.80 0.62
N GLN A 430 24.06 55.07 0.47
CA GLN A 430 22.66 55.47 0.41
C GLN A 430 21.98 54.70 -0.74
N GLY A 431 21.14 53.71 -0.45
CA GLY A 431 20.21 53.18 -1.47
C GLY A 431 19.86 51.70 -1.45
N ARG A 432 20.51 50.84 -0.67
CA ARG A 432 19.94 49.52 -0.35
C ARG A 432 19.74 49.44 1.14
N GLY A 433 18.49 49.39 1.59
CA GLY A 433 18.21 48.82 2.91
C GLY A 433 18.84 47.44 2.91
N LEU A 434 19.90 47.24 3.69
CA LEU A 434 20.37 45.89 3.96
C LEU A 434 19.18 45.21 4.62
N ASP A 435 18.57 44.24 3.94
CA ASP A 435 17.45 43.48 4.48
C ASP A 435 17.82 43.05 5.89
N THR A 436 17.11 43.59 6.90
CA THR A 436 17.31 43.33 8.33
C THR A 436 17.21 41.84 8.70
N ALA A 437 16.91 40.98 7.72
CA ALA A 437 16.72 39.54 7.83
C ALA A 437 17.60 38.70 6.87
N SER A 438 18.59 39.28 6.18
CA SER A 438 19.50 38.51 5.32
C SER A 438 20.62 37.86 6.15
N GLY A 439 20.33 36.69 6.72
CA GLY A 439 21.27 35.88 7.51
C GLY A 439 20.61 34.60 8.01
N SER A 440 21.40 33.65 8.53
CA SER A 440 20.80 32.48 9.18
C SER A 440 20.09 32.91 10.48
N LEU A 441 19.09 32.14 10.92
CA LEU A 441 18.41 32.38 12.20
C LEU A 441 19.40 32.43 13.38
N HIS A 442 20.49 31.67 13.30
CA HIS A 442 21.54 31.69 14.30
C HIS A 442 22.26 33.05 14.34
N ASP A 443 22.65 33.58 13.18
CA ASP A 443 23.32 34.89 13.09
C ASP A 443 22.40 36.04 13.51
N LEU A 444 21.09 35.87 13.31
CA LEU A 444 20.10 36.86 13.73
C LEU A 444 19.88 36.88 15.26
N ILE A 445 20.13 35.76 15.96
CA ILE A 445 20.01 35.63 17.42
C ILE A 445 21.35 35.96 18.09
N GLU A 446 22.43 35.30 17.69
CA GLU A 446 23.74 35.36 18.34
C GLU A 446 24.69 36.40 17.71
N GLY A 447 24.19 37.22 16.77
CA GLY A 447 24.96 38.27 16.13
C GLY A 447 25.47 39.33 17.13
N HIS A 448 26.75 39.67 17.04
CA HIS A 448 27.37 40.67 17.93
C HIS A 448 26.79 42.07 17.66
N VAL A 449 26.09 42.63 18.64
CA VAL A 449 25.41 43.94 18.52
C VAL A 449 26.40 45.05 18.15
N GLY A 450 27.60 45.04 18.75
CA GLY A 450 28.67 45.99 18.44
C GLY A 450 29.09 46.03 16.96
N GLU A 451 29.34 44.88 16.33
CA GLU A 451 29.76 44.79 14.92
C GLU A 451 28.67 45.26 13.95
N GLN A 452 27.40 45.17 14.35
CA GLN A 452 26.25 45.57 13.55
C GLN A 452 25.69 46.94 13.93
N TRP A 453 26.28 47.62 14.91
CA TRP A 453 25.72 48.80 15.58
C TRP A 453 25.24 49.89 14.61
N GLY A 454 26.11 50.34 13.71
CA GLY A 454 25.77 51.36 12.71
C GLY A 454 24.64 50.95 11.78
N SER A 455 24.64 49.69 11.30
CA SER A 455 23.58 49.15 10.44
C SER A 455 22.22 49.05 11.15
N LEU A 456 22.23 48.72 12.45
CA LEU A 456 21.03 48.65 13.29
C LEU A 456 20.47 50.04 13.58
N ILE A 457 21.33 51.03 13.91
CA ILE A 457 20.92 52.43 14.07
C ILE A 457 20.29 52.97 12.80
N ASP A 458 20.95 52.77 11.65
CA ASP A 458 20.47 53.27 10.37
C ASP A 458 19.10 52.67 10.01
N SER A 459 18.90 51.38 10.33
CA SER A 459 17.60 50.70 10.19
C SER A 459 16.54 51.25 11.14
N CYS A 460 16.87 51.48 12.41
CA CYS A 460 15.99 52.10 13.40
C CYS A 460 15.55 53.52 12.99
N ARG A 461 16.48 54.32 12.45
CA ARG A 461 16.22 55.69 12.01
C ARG A 461 15.32 55.76 10.78
N ARG A 462 15.52 54.87 9.80
CA ARG A 462 14.77 54.86 8.53
C ARG A 462 13.37 54.27 8.64
N THR A 463 13.12 53.43 9.65
CA THR A 463 11.82 52.77 9.80
C THR A 463 10.79 53.74 10.37
N GLY A 464 9.69 53.95 9.63
CA GLY A 464 8.52 54.72 10.08
C GLY A 464 7.63 53.92 11.04
N ALA A 465 6.66 54.60 11.67
CA ALA A 465 5.73 53.98 12.61
C ALA A 465 4.96 52.78 12.02
N ASP A 466 4.67 52.83 10.71
CA ASP A 466 3.89 51.82 9.98
C ASP A 466 4.61 50.46 9.80
N ASN A 467 5.94 50.40 10.00
CA ASN A 467 6.73 49.17 9.83
C ASN A 467 7.48 48.75 11.13
N SER A 468 6.89 49.07 12.28
CA SER A 468 7.42 48.74 13.62
C SER A 468 7.63 47.22 13.81
N TYR A 469 6.82 46.37 13.17
CA TYR A 469 6.93 44.91 13.27
C TYR A 469 8.27 44.35 12.80
N THR A 470 8.90 44.96 11.78
CA THR A 470 10.21 44.52 11.27
C THR A 470 11.29 44.75 12.33
N LEU A 471 11.25 45.89 13.02
CA LEU A 471 12.17 46.20 14.12
C LEU A 471 11.87 45.36 15.36
N MET A 472 10.59 45.13 15.67
CA MET A 472 10.19 44.24 16.77
C MET A 472 10.73 42.82 16.56
N PHE A 473 10.63 42.30 15.33
CA PHE A 473 11.21 41.01 14.99
C PHE A 473 12.73 41.04 15.14
N ARG A 474 13.42 42.03 14.55
CA ARG A 474 14.88 42.08 14.55
C ARG A 474 15.48 42.26 15.96
N LEU A 475 15.01 43.26 16.70
CA LEU A 475 15.49 43.55 18.05
C LEU A 475 15.01 42.48 19.05
N GLY A 476 13.82 41.91 18.82
CA GLY A 476 13.33 40.75 19.56
C GLY A 476 14.29 39.57 19.45
N MET A 477 14.74 39.22 18.25
CA MET A 477 15.67 38.11 18.04
C MET A 477 17.02 38.34 18.74
N LEU A 478 17.59 39.56 18.68
CA LEU A 478 18.81 39.90 19.41
C LEU A 478 18.62 39.81 20.93
N SER A 479 17.44 40.17 21.44
CA SER A 479 17.11 40.07 22.87
C SER A 479 16.87 38.63 23.34
N PHE A 480 16.68 37.69 22.39
CA PHE A 480 16.48 36.26 22.64
C PHE A 480 17.80 35.46 22.73
N ALA A 481 18.95 36.09 22.46
CA ALA A 481 20.28 35.46 22.59
C ALA A 481 20.52 34.88 23.99
N GLU A 482 21.48 33.96 24.13
CA GLU A 482 21.85 33.41 25.44
C GLU A 482 22.39 34.48 26.40
N LYS A 483 23.13 35.47 25.86
CA LYS A 483 23.72 36.59 26.60
C LYS A 483 23.43 37.92 25.89
N PRO A 484 22.19 38.42 25.94
CA PRO A 484 21.80 39.60 25.19
C PRO A 484 22.32 40.88 25.85
N GLU A 485 22.90 41.77 25.05
CA GLU A 485 23.32 43.11 25.48
C GLU A 485 22.12 44.06 25.58
N MET A 486 21.27 43.83 26.59
CA MET A 486 19.99 44.53 26.72
C MET A 486 20.12 46.07 26.76
N GLU A 487 21.16 46.62 27.38
CA GLU A 487 21.39 48.08 27.43
C GLU A 487 21.57 48.68 26.01
N ALA A 488 22.28 47.96 25.14
CA ALA A 488 22.50 48.37 23.76
C ALA A 488 21.21 48.22 22.92
N ILE A 489 20.48 47.11 23.10
CA ILE A 489 19.24 46.83 22.37
C ILE A 489 18.13 47.81 22.77
N GLU A 490 18.00 48.17 24.05
CA GLU A 490 17.08 49.20 24.53
C GLU A 490 17.45 50.60 24.02
N SER A 491 18.74 50.88 23.84
CA SER A 491 19.16 52.13 23.19
C SER A 491 18.76 52.15 21.70
N LEU A 492 18.80 51.00 21.00
CA LEU A 492 18.32 50.89 19.61
C LEU A 492 16.80 51.10 19.49
N THR A 493 16.00 50.68 20.47
CA THR A 493 14.56 50.98 20.46
C THR A 493 14.30 52.48 20.60
N ALA A 494 15.14 53.21 21.35
CA ALA A 494 15.06 54.66 21.45
C ALA A 494 15.32 55.36 20.10
N PHE A 495 16.35 54.93 19.34
CA PHE A 495 16.60 55.43 17.98
C PHE A 495 15.44 55.16 17.01
N ALA A 496 14.61 54.14 17.28
CA ALA A 496 13.42 53.84 16.48
C ALA A 496 12.19 54.66 16.88
N SER A 497 12.03 54.93 18.18
CA SER A 497 10.81 55.54 18.74
C SER A 497 10.88 57.06 18.90
N LEU A 498 12.07 57.65 19.10
CA LEU A 498 12.25 59.09 19.33
C LEU A 498 12.62 59.81 18.03
N GLY A 499 11.78 60.76 17.59
CA GLY A 499 12.02 61.54 16.38
C GLY A 499 13.32 62.36 16.43
N GLU A 500 13.63 62.94 17.59
CA GLU A 500 14.83 63.77 17.79
C GLU A 500 16.14 63.00 17.56
N LEU A 501 16.17 61.71 17.95
CA LEU A 501 17.32 60.83 17.70
C LEU A 501 17.44 60.41 16.23
N LYS A 502 16.35 60.47 15.44
CA LYS A 502 16.40 60.19 14.01
C LYS A 502 17.09 61.32 13.23
N GLU A 503 16.97 62.55 13.70
CA GLU A 503 17.56 63.73 13.04
C GLU A 503 19.09 63.82 13.24
N ILE A 504 19.66 63.21 14.29
CA ILE A 504 21.12 63.21 14.50
C ILE A 504 21.79 62.37 13.40
N THR A 505 22.70 63.00 12.65
CA THR A 505 23.47 62.32 11.61
C THR A 505 24.59 61.46 12.22
N PRO A 506 24.61 60.13 11.99
CA PRO A 506 25.66 59.25 12.47
C PRO A 506 26.97 59.52 11.74
N PRO A 507 28.13 59.29 12.40
CA PRO A 507 29.43 59.42 11.75
C PRO A 507 29.59 58.36 10.66
N TYR A 508 30.03 58.79 9.48
CA TYR A 508 30.31 57.88 8.37
C TYR A 508 31.65 57.15 8.60
N GLY A 509 31.65 55.84 8.34
CA GLY A 509 32.80 54.96 8.48
C GLY A 509 32.38 53.50 8.31
N SER A 510 33.28 52.63 7.85
CA SER A 510 32.99 51.19 7.73
C SER A 510 32.96 50.50 9.10
N SER A 511 33.86 50.89 10.00
CA SER A 511 33.94 50.39 11.37
C SER A 511 34.82 51.32 12.24
N PHE A 512 34.61 51.26 13.55
CA PHE A 512 35.41 51.95 14.56
C PHE A 512 36.06 50.91 15.47
N SER A 513 37.34 51.10 15.79
CA SER A 513 38.09 50.17 16.64
C SER A 513 38.82 50.92 17.75
N ARG A 514 39.08 50.22 18.86
CA ARG A 514 39.75 50.79 20.06
C ARG A 514 39.11 52.12 20.49
N PHE A 515 37.78 52.14 20.60
CA PHE A 515 37.04 53.34 20.94
C PHE A 515 37.27 53.75 22.39
N LYS A 516 37.61 55.04 22.60
CA LYS A 516 37.66 55.69 23.90
C LYS A 516 37.04 57.08 23.76
N LEU A 517 36.27 57.50 24.77
CA LEU A 517 35.56 58.77 24.73
C LEU A 517 36.55 59.94 24.65
N LEU A 518 36.39 60.76 23.61
CA LEU A 518 37.19 61.98 23.37
C LEU A 518 38.71 61.71 23.38
N GLU A 519 39.16 60.54 22.92
CA GLU A 519 40.58 60.23 22.77
C GLU A 519 41.23 61.18 21.75
N ALA A 520 42.32 61.82 22.16
CA ALA A 520 43.14 62.68 21.30
C ALA A 520 44.54 62.06 21.17
N PRO A 521 45.21 62.27 20.02
CA PRO A 521 46.60 61.85 19.88
C PRO A 521 47.46 62.59 20.91
N THR A 522 48.42 61.90 21.55
CA THR A 522 49.44 62.54 22.39
C THR A 522 50.77 62.59 21.66
N VAL A 523 51.66 63.49 22.08
CA VAL A 523 53.02 63.56 21.52
C VAL A 523 53.72 62.22 21.71
N GLU A 524 53.56 61.55 22.86
CA GLU A 524 54.15 60.23 23.07
C GLU A 524 53.57 59.14 22.16
N SER A 525 52.25 59.13 21.89
CA SER A 525 51.65 58.12 21.02
C SER A 525 52.11 58.25 19.57
N LEU A 526 52.25 59.49 19.08
CA LEU A 526 52.73 59.77 17.73
C LEU A 526 54.23 59.45 17.59
N VAL A 527 55.04 59.81 18.60
CA VAL A 527 56.47 59.48 18.63
C VAL A 527 56.70 57.95 18.70
N CYS A 528 55.88 57.21 19.44
CA CYS A 528 55.96 55.75 19.48
C CYS A 528 55.71 55.10 18.10
N LEU A 529 54.76 55.61 17.31
CA LEU A 529 54.50 55.12 15.95
C LEU A 529 55.65 55.42 14.98
N LEU A 530 56.33 56.55 15.19
CA LEU A 530 57.51 56.97 14.42
C LEU A 530 58.77 56.18 14.82
N ALA A 531 58.85 55.71 16.07
CA ALA A 531 60.05 55.10 16.62
C ALA A 531 60.42 53.73 16.02
N GLU A 532 59.47 53.05 15.36
CA GLU A 532 59.71 51.74 14.75
C GLU A 532 60.66 51.78 13.54
N ASP A 533 60.80 52.94 12.87
CA ASP A 533 61.57 53.08 11.61
C ASP A 533 62.72 54.09 11.67
N PHE A 534 63.22 54.43 12.87
CA PHE A 534 64.50 55.14 12.94
C PHE A 534 65.56 54.32 12.19
N PRO A 535 66.29 54.89 11.21
CA PRO A 535 67.10 54.12 10.28
C PRO A 535 68.15 53.29 11.02
N LEU A 536 67.86 52.00 11.19
CA LEU A 536 68.85 50.97 11.45
C LEU A 536 69.59 50.78 10.12
N VAL A 537 70.84 51.24 10.06
CA VAL A 537 71.78 50.91 8.98
C VAL A 537 71.65 49.41 8.68
N LYS A 538 71.14 49.09 7.49
CA LYS A 538 71.04 47.73 6.97
C LYS A 538 72.46 47.18 6.81
N THR A 539 72.93 46.35 7.74
CA THR A 539 74.01 45.39 7.45
C THR A 539 73.52 43.97 7.66
N PHE A 540 73.44 43.26 6.53
CA PHE A 540 73.18 41.84 6.44
C PHE A 540 74.21 40.99 7.21
N THR A 541 73.69 39.92 7.82
CA THR A 541 74.34 38.62 8.10
C THR A 541 75.46 38.49 9.15
N ARG A 542 75.20 37.55 10.07
CA ARG A 542 76.10 36.70 10.87
C ARG A 542 76.97 37.35 11.95
N LYS A 543 76.50 37.15 13.19
CA LYS A 543 77.25 36.90 14.44
C LYS A 543 78.69 37.44 14.47
N ARG A 544 78.85 38.67 14.96
CA ARG A 544 79.99 39.08 15.79
C ARG A 544 79.57 40.24 16.68
N LYS A 545 80.06 40.23 17.93
CA LYS A 545 79.93 41.33 18.90
C LYS A 545 80.34 42.63 18.21
N VAL A 546 79.49 43.66 18.23
CA VAL A 546 79.86 45.01 17.80
C VAL A 546 79.63 45.96 18.97
N GLU A 547 80.68 46.73 19.21
CA GLU A 547 80.79 47.84 20.14
C GLU A 547 79.65 48.86 19.95
N ARG A 548 79.23 49.49 21.05
CA ARG A 548 78.31 50.63 21.03
C ARG A 548 79.04 51.81 20.39
N ASP A 549 78.79 52.04 19.11
CA ASP A 549 79.31 53.18 18.38
C ASP A 549 78.55 54.46 18.80
N PRO A 550 79.20 55.48 19.40
CA PRO A 550 78.52 56.70 19.88
C PRO A 550 77.82 57.49 18.75
N VAL A 551 78.19 57.25 17.49
CA VAL A 551 77.57 57.88 16.31
C VAL A 551 76.14 57.38 16.07
N THR A 552 75.84 56.10 16.37
CA THR A 552 74.49 55.53 16.18
C THR A 552 73.51 55.93 17.30
N GLN A 553 74.00 56.18 18.51
CA GLN A 553 73.18 56.70 19.61
C GLN A 553 72.82 58.18 19.37
N ALA A 554 73.79 59.01 18.97
CA ALA A 554 73.56 60.42 18.65
C ALA A 554 72.67 60.65 17.42
N ALA A 555 72.62 59.69 16.49
CA ALA A 555 71.65 59.71 15.37
C ALA A 555 70.23 59.37 15.84
N ARG A 556 70.06 58.38 16.73
CA ARG A 556 68.76 58.04 17.33
C ARG A 556 68.21 59.17 18.20
N ASP A 557 69.05 59.81 19.02
CA ASP A 557 68.63 60.92 19.87
C ASP A 557 68.18 62.12 19.01
N ARG A 558 68.85 62.37 17.87
CA ARG A 558 68.44 63.39 16.90
C ARG A 558 67.12 63.03 16.19
N CYS A 559 66.95 61.79 15.72
CA CYS A 559 65.69 61.34 15.15
C CYS A 559 64.53 61.39 16.16
N GLN A 560 64.78 61.13 17.45
CA GLN A 560 63.75 61.26 18.49
C GLN A 560 63.35 62.70 18.75
N VAL A 561 64.31 63.63 18.80
CA VAL A 561 64.04 65.07 18.95
C VAL A 561 63.25 65.61 17.77
N GLU A 562 63.64 65.24 16.55
CA GLU A 562 62.96 65.68 15.34
C GLU A 562 61.59 65.00 15.13
N GLY A 563 61.47 63.71 15.49
CA GLY A 563 60.19 63.01 15.50
C GLY A 563 59.22 63.58 16.53
N ARG A 564 59.73 64.07 17.67
CA ARG A 564 58.94 64.81 18.67
C ARG A 564 58.51 66.18 18.15
N GLY A 565 59.39 66.90 17.45
CA GLY A 565 59.06 68.16 16.78
C GLY A 565 57.97 67.98 15.71
N LEU A 566 58.08 66.94 14.88
CA LEU A 566 57.07 66.59 13.89
C LEU A 566 55.72 66.21 14.54
N ALA A 567 55.74 65.41 15.61
CA ALA A 567 54.55 65.07 16.38
C ALA A 567 53.87 66.31 17.02
N GLU A 568 54.64 67.27 17.53
CA GLU A 568 54.12 68.54 18.08
C GLU A 568 53.47 69.43 17.01
N VAL A 569 54.05 69.51 15.81
CA VAL A 569 53.48 70.26 14.68
C VAL A 569 52.19 69.62 14.17
N LEU A 570 52.17 68.28 14.03
CA LEU A 570 50.96 67.55 13.65
C LEU A 570 49.86 67.71 14.70
N LEU A 571 50.20 67.60 16.00
CA LEU A 571 49.23 67.75 17.10
C LEU A 571 48.54 69.12 17.10
N ARG A 572 49.20 70.20 16.69
CA ARG A 572 48.58 71.54 16.55
C ARG A 572 47.47 71.60 15.50
N GLN A 573 47.46 70.67 14.55
CA GLN A 573 46.44 70.57 13.50
C GLN A 573 45.25 69.71 13.93
N TRP A 574 45.28 69.08 15.11
CA TRP A 574 44.15 68.32 15.64
C TRP A 574 43.02 69.27 16.09
N PRO A 575 41.74 69.02 15.74
CA PRO A 575 41.20 67.89 15.00
C PRO A 575 40.96 68.20 13.50
N CYS A 576 41.65 67.48 12.61
CA CYS A 576 41.41 67.47 11.16
C CYS A 576 41.44 66.03 10.62
N LEU A 577 40.80 65.78 9.47
CA LEU A 577 40.76 64.43 8.88
C LEU A 577 42.14 63.98 8.36
N GLU A 578 42.84 64.89 7.69
CA GLU A 578 44.18 64.68 7.15
C GLU A 578 45.06 65.88 7.53
N PRO A 579 46.12 65.72 8.34
CA PRO A 579 47.00 66.82 8.68
C PRO A 579 47.94 67.13 7.49
N SER A 580 48.17 68.41 7.21
CA SER A 580 49.02 68.86 6.11
C SER A 580 50.49 68.87 6.49
N CYS A 581 51.32 68.37 5.58
CA CYS A 581 52.79 68.35 5.69
C CYS A 581 53.48 69.27 4.67
N GLU A 582 52.74 70.12 3.97
CA GLU A 582 53.26 70.94 2.84
C GLU A 582 54.37 71.94 3.24
N HIS A 583 54.57 72.17 4.54
CA HIS A 583 55.56 73.11 5.08
C HIS A 583 56.64 72.42 5.95
N LEU A 584 56.74 71.08 5.90
CA LEU A 584 57.67 70.27 6.70
C LEU A 584 58.72 69.61 5.79
N GLU A 585 59.90 70.20 5.69
CA GLU A 585 61.10 69.54 5.14
C GLU A 585 61.97 69.08 6.31
N SER A 586 62.28 67.78 6.36
CA SER A 586 63.20 67.17 7.33
C SER A 586 64.32 66.48 6.57
N ASP A 587 65.56 66.73 6.99
CA ASP A 587 66.76 66.12 6.40
C ASP A 587 67.03 64.70 6.95
N ILE A 588 66.33 64.28 8.01
CA ILE A 588 66.65 63.10 8.81
C ILE A 588 65.48 62.09 8.88
N ILE A 589 64.23 62.56 8.86
CA ILE A 589 63.03 61.71 8.89
C ILE A 589 62.34 61.79 7.53
N ASP A 590 62.07 60.64 6.93
CA ASP A 590 61.22 60.58 5.74
C ASP A 590 59.77 60.93 6.13
N VAL A 591 59.41 62.20 5.91
CA VAL A 591 58.09 62.76 6.24
C VAL A 591 56.97 62.00 5.52
N LYS A 592 57.22 61.45 4.32
CA LYS A 592 56.20 60.66 3.59
C LYS A 592 55.95 59.32 4.28
N LEU A 593 57.01 58.62 4.65
CA LEU A 593 56.92 57.32 5.33
C LEU A 593 56.37 57.46 6.75
N ALA A 594 56.71 58.54 7.45
CA ALA A 594 56.11 58.92 8.73
C ALA A 594 54.61 59.14 8.61
N MET A 595 54.17 59.85 7.56
CA MET A 595 52.75 60.10 7.29
C MET A 595 51.98 58.85 6.88
N GLU A 596 52.57 57.93 6.12
CA GLU A 596 51.95 56.63 5.79
C GLU A 596 51.58 55.82 7.05
N LYS A 597 52.34 55.97 8.14
CA LYS A 597 52.07 55.28 9.43
C LYS A 597 51.17 56.07 10.37
N ILE A 598 51.29 57.39 10.42
CA ILE A 598 50.46 58.23 11.29
C ILE A 598 49.03 58.35 10.75
N LEU A 599 48.87 58.48 9.43
CA LEU A 599 47.57 58.75 8.81
C LEU A 599 46.49 57.71 9.16
N PRO A 600 46.74 56.38 9.16
CA PRO A 600 45.75 55.40 9.58
C PRO A 600 45.30 55.54 11.04
N GLU A 601 46.23 55.79 11.97
CA GLU A 601 45.89 55.98 13.39
C GLU A 601 45.19 57.33 13.62
N TRP A 602 45.60 58.36 12.88
CA TRP A 602 44.99 59.69 12.90
C TRP A 602 43.54 59.65 12.40
N GLN A 603 43.30 58.99 11.26
CA GLN A 603 41.96 58.78 10.72
C GLN A 603 41.09 57.93 11.65
N ARG A 604 41.66 56.89 12.29
CA ARG A 604 40.96 56.09 13.33
C ARG A 604 40.54 56.97 14.52
N LEU A 605 41.46 57.77 15.07
CA LEU A 605 41.17 58.68 16.19
C LEU A 605 40.14 59.73 15.77
N TYR A 606 40.22 60.28 14.56
CA TYR A 606 39.28 61.28 14.06
C TYR A 606 37.87 60.67 13.90
N GLY A 607 37.77 59.44 13.40
CA GLY A 607 36.53 58.67 13.38
C GLY A 607 35.96 58.46 14.79
N ASN A 608 36.80 58.07 15.76
CA ASN A 608 36.39 57.92 17.16
C ASN A 608 35.98 59.24 17.83
N LEU A 609 36.59 60.37 17.45
CA LEU A 609 36.18 61.69 17.93
C LEU A 609 34.78 62.05 17.43
N ASN A 610 34.48 61.78 16.15
CA ASN A 610 33.15 61.98 15.59
C ASN A 610 32.11 61.05 16.22
N LEU A 611 32.46 59.78 16.47
CA LEU A 611 31.63 58.84 17.22
C LEU A 611 31.42 59.29 18.68
N SER A 612 32.44 59.90 19.31
CA SER A 612 32.32 60.46 20.66
C SER A 612 31.34 61.63 20.70
N ARG A 613 31.42 62.56 19.74
CA ARG A 613 30.47 63.68 19.61
C ARG A 613 29.05 63.18 19.39
N TYR A 614 28.87 62.21 18.50
CA TYR A 614 27.57 61.56 18.25
C TYR A 614 27.01 60.89 19.50
N ALA A 615 27.84 60.12 20.23
CA ALA A 615 27.42 59.42 21.43
C ALA A 615 27.02 60.38 22.57
N ILE A 616 27.71 61.52 22.71
CA ILE A 616 27.35 62.57 23.68
C ILE A 616 26.00 63.20 23.32
N ALA A 617 25.83 63.63 22.07
CA ALA A 617 24.57 64.24 21.62
C ALA A 617 23.37 63.29 21.76
N ALA A 618 23.55 62.01 21.38
CA ALA A 618 22.51 61.00 21.57
C ALA A 618 22.24 60.72 23.06
N GLN A 619 23.27 60.72 23.91
CA GLN A 619 23.10 60.49 25.36
C GLN A 619 22.34 61.62 26.06
N GLU A 620 22.54 62.87 25.65
CA GLU A 620 21.79 64.01 26.19
C GLU A 620 20.28 63.86 25.94
N LEU A 621 19.89 63.42 24.75
CA LEU A 621 18.49 63.15 24.42
C LEU A 621 17.94 61.91 25.15
N LEU A 622 18.72 60.82 25.22
CA LEU A 622 18.33 59.62 25.96
C LEU A 622 18.10 59.91 27.45
N GLY A 623 18.90 60.81 28.03
CA GLY A 623 18.78 61.25 29.42
C GLY A 623 17.47 61.97 29.75
N GLN A 624 16.84 62.64 28.77
CA GLN A 624 15.56 63.34 28.95
C GLN A 624 14.37 62.36 29.08
N HIS A 625 14.54 61.11 28.64
CA HIS A 625 13.51 60.06 28.65
C HIS A 625 13.80 58.96 29.67
N HIS A 626 14.55 59.27 30.74
CA HIS A 626 14.85 58.33 31.80
C HIS A 626 13.61 58.00 32.65
N GLY A 627 13.36 56.73 32.89
CA GLY A 627 12.27 56.29 33.76
C GLY A 627 12.57 55.02 34.55
N PRO A 628 11.62 54.55 35.36
CA PRO A 628 11.83 53.44 36.27
C PRO A 628 12.08 52.13 35.51
N LYS A 629 12.85 51.24 36.14
CA LYS A 629 13.16 49.91 35.58
C LYS A 629 11.88 49.11 35.30
N ASP A 630 11.71 48.64 34.06
CA ASP A 630 10.54 47.83 33.70
C ASP A 630 10.64 46.41 34.28
N VAL A 631 9.74 46.09 35.20
CA VAL A 631 9.62 44.76 35.82
C VAL A 631 8.54 43.91 35.16
N SER A 632 7.92 44.40 34.09
CA SER A 632 6.86 43.69 33.37
C SER A 632 7.37 42.36 32.83
N LYS A 633 6.53 41.34 32.94
CA LYS A 633 6.76 40.00 32.43
C LYS A 633 5.60 39.62 31.51
N PRO A 634 5.83 38.78 30.49
CA PRO A 634 4.75 38.22 29.71
C PRO A 634 3.80 37.46 30.65
N GLN A 635 2.51 37.74 30.52
CA GLN A 635 1.49 36.98 31.23
C GLN A 635 1.35 35.61 30.56
N GLY A 636 1.20 34.56 31.37
CA GLY A 636 0.93 33.22 30.85
C GLY A 636 -0.38 33.20 30.05
N TRP A 637 -0.36 32.51 28.92
CA TRP A 637 -1.55 32.31 28.09
C TRP A 637 -2.64 31.60 28.91
N ASP A 638 -3.78 32.24 29.12
CA ASP A 638 -4.92 31.61 29.79
C ASP A 638 -5.67 30.69 28.80
N ARG A 639 -5.78 29.41 29.17
CA ARG A 639 -6.50 28.39 28.37
C ARG A 639 -7.98 28.70 28.22
N ASN A 640 -8.55 29.55 29.07
CA ASN A 640 -9.96 29.92 29.03
C ASN A 640 -10.29 30.95 27.94
N VAL A 641 -9.30 31.55 27.29
CA VAL A 641 -9.52 32.35 26.08
C VAL A 641 -9.70 31.38 24.92
N VAL A 642 -10.96 31.03 24.66
CA VAL A 642 -11.40 30.20 23.53
C VAL A 642 -11.08 30.95 22.23
N VAL A 643 -9.83 30.92 21.79
CA VAL A 643 -9.51 31.17 20.38
C VAL A 643 -9.96 29.92 19.64
N SER A 644 -11.26 29.92 19.29
CA SER A 644 -11.99 28.85 18.60
C SER A 644 -11.50 27.46 18.96
N SER A 645 -12.13 26.82 19.95
CA SER A 645 -11.93 25.39 20.17
C SER A 645 -12.01 24.71 18.80
N ALA A 646 -10.92 24.07 18.37
CA ALA A 646 -10.97 23.22 17.21
C ALA A 646 -12.06 22.21 17.55
N ALA A 647 -13.24 22.37 16.97
CA ALA A 647 -14.35 21.48 17.22
C ALA A 647 -13.79 20.09 16.98
N TYR A 648 -13.74 19.26 18.03
CA TYR A 648 -13.39 17.87 17.89
C TYR A 648 -14.49 17.26 17.03
N ARG A 649 -14.29 17.33 15.70
CA ARG A 649 -15.08 16.59 14.73
C ARG A 649 -14.64 15.17 15.01
N GLY A 650 -15.48 14.39 15.68
CA GLY A 650 -15.20 13.00 16.00
C GLY A 650 -14.90 12.17 14.75
N THR A 651 -15.04 10.85 14.82
CA THR A 651 -14.85 9.98 13.65
C THR A 651 -15.70 10.48 12.46
N VAL A 652 -15.03 10.98 11.42
CA VAL A 652 -15.67 11.59 10.25
C VAL A 652 -16.32 10.53 9.38
N VAL A 653 -15.70 9.33 9.35
CA VAL A 653 -16.20 8.14 8.67
C VAL A 653 -17.00 7.31 9.68
N PRO A 654 -18.29 7.03 9.43
CA PRO A 654 -19.09 6.19 10.32
C PRO A 654 -18.69 4.72 10.18
N SER A 655 -18.85 3.95 11.25
CA SER A 655 -18.59 2.51 11.23
C SER A 655 -19.88 1.73 10.90
N LEU A 656 -19.80 0.74 9.99
CA LEU A 656 -20.98 -0.05 9.60
C LEU A 656 -21.60 -0.76 10.82
N SER A 657 -20.78 -1.51 11.55
CA SER A 657 -21.22 -2.36 12.66
C SER A 657 -21.54 -1.58 13.94
N LYS A 658 -20.81 -0.50 14.24
CA LYS A 658 -20.95 0.25 15.49
C LYS A 658 -21.94 1.42 15.41
N GLU A 659 -22.21 1.97 14.23
CA GLU A 659 -23.04 3.18 14.07
C GLU A 659 -24.20 2.98 13.09
N LEU A 660 -23.94 2.49 11.88
CA LEU A 660 -24.93 2.46 10.80
C LEU A 660 -26.02 1.40 11.03
N LEU A 661 -25.66 0.18 11.42
CA LEU A 661 -26.62 -0.91 11.64
C LEU A 661 -27.53 -0.73 12.87
N LEU A 662 -27.23 0.23 13.75
CA LEU A 662 -28.11 0.62 14.87
C LEU A 662 -29.34 1.41 14.41
N ARG A 663 -29.34 1.89 13.16
CA ARG A 663 -30.46 2.65 12.59
C ARG A 663 -31.64 1.74 12.25
N CYS A 664 -32.84 2.32 12.20
CA CYS A 664 -34.02 1.59 11.76
C CYS A 664 -33.83 1.12 10.30
N GLY A 665 -34.06 -0.17 10.06
CA GLY A 665 -34.14 -0.72 8.72
C GLY A 665 -35.43 -0.29 8.02
N SER A 666 -35.51 -0.56 6.72
CA SER A 666 -36.74 -0.41 5.94
C SER A 666 -37.84 -1.29 6.52
N SER A 667 -39.05 -0.74 6.67
CA SER A 667 -40.26 -1.46 7.07
C SER A 667 -40.72 -2.42 5.96
N LEU A 668 -39.96 -3.49 5.73
CA LEU A 668 -40.23 -4.52 4.71
C LEU A 668 -41.08 -5.68 5.24
N MET A 669 -41.54 -5.64 6.49
CA MET A 669 -42.30 -6.75 7.11
C MET A 669 -43.55 -7.16 6.32
N ASN A 670 -44.20 -6.24 5.59
CA ASN A 670 -45.36 -6.58 4.76
C ASN A 670 -45.01 -7.42 3.51
N SER A 671 -43.72 -7.58 3.18
CA SER A 671 -43.25 -8.35 2.02
C SER A 671 -42.75 -9.76 2.38
N LEU A 672 -42.30 -10.00 3.61
CA LEU A 672 -41.82 -11.32 4.04
C LEU A 672 -42.92 -12.40 3.93
N SER A 673 -44.18 -12.06 4.27
CA SER A 673 -45.32 -12.98 4.13
C SER A 673 -45.84 -13.13 2.69
N LEU A 674 -45.40 -12.28 1.75
CA LEU A 674 -45.72 -12.38 0.33
C LEU A 674 -44.64 -13.16 -0.42
N TYR A 675 -43.37 -13.07 -0.03
CA TYR A 675 -42.25 -13.73 -0.71
C TYR A 675 -41.92 -15.12 -0.14
N ALA A 676 -42.15 -15.38 1.16
CA ALA A 676 -41.97 -16.72 1.74
C ALA A 676 -43.04 -17.72 1.26
N THR A 677 -44.18 -17.23 0.74
CA THR A 677 -45.39 -18.04 0.53
C THR A 677 -45.85 -18.16 -0.93
N SER A 678 -45.31 -17.38 -1.89
CA SER A 678 -45.96 -17.22 -3.21
C SER A 678 -45.38 -17.97 -4.41
N ILE A 679 -44.37 -18.83 -4.27
CA ILE A 679 -43.75 -19.49 -5.44
C ILE A 679 -43.49 -20.95 -5.08
N ILE A 680 -44.48 -21.84 -5.19
CA ILE A 680 -44.73 -22.68 -6.38
C ILE A 680 -46.24 -22.95 -6.64
N GLU A 681 -47.17 -22.47 -5.81
CA GLU A 681 -48.61 -22.78 -6.00
C GLU A 681 -49.22 -22.13 -7.25
N ASN A 682 -48.74 -20.96 -7.68
CA ASN A 682 -49.36 -20.23 -8.81
C ASN A 682 -48.79 -20.56 -10.20
N GLY A 683 -47.66 -21.28 -10.28
CA GLY A 683 -47.05 -21.69 -11.56
C GLY A 683 -47.53 -23.04 -12.08
N LEU A 684 -48.01 -23.92 -11.19
CA LEU A 684 -48.54 -25.24 -11.54
C LEU A 684 -50.05 -25.24 -11.82
N GLN A 685 -50.76 -24.14 -11.50
CA GLN A 685 -52.23 -24.05 -11.71
C GLN A 685 -52.66 -23.26 -12.96
N ASN A 686 -51.78 -22.43 -13.55
CA ASN A 686 -52.17 -21.55 -14.67
C ASN A 686 -51.74 -22.03 -16.07
N GLY A 687 -51.35 -23.30 -16.20
CA GLY A 687 -51.30 -23.97 -17.50
C GLY A 687 -52.66 -24.59 -17.81
N ASN A 688 -53.47 -23.92 -18.64
CA ASN A 688 -54.71 -24.45 -19.22
C ASN A 688 -54.57 -25.93 -19.64
N LEU A 689 -55.07 -26.85 -18.83
CA LEU A 689 -55.26 -28.23 -19.23
C LEU A 689 -56.62 -28.69 -18.72
N HIS A 690 -57.56 -28.72 -19.67
CA HIS A 690 -58.78 -29.51 -19.59
C HIS A 690 -58.51 -30.85 -18.91
N GLU A 691 -59.17 -31.07 -17.78
CA GLU A 691 -59.42 -32.40 -17.24
C GLU A 691 -60.18 -33.21 -18.30
N LYS A 692 -59.45 -33.97 -19.12
CA LYS A 692 -59.96 -35.23 -19.66
C LYS A 692 -59.62 -36.30 -18.64
N ILE A 693 -60.58 -36.55 -17.77
CA ILE A 693 -60.66 -37.77 -16.96
C ILE A 693 -60.64 -38.96 -17.92
N VAL A 694 -59.45 -39.53 -18.16
CA VAL A 694 -59.32 -40.86 -18.72
C VAL A 694 -59.15 -41.80 -17.54
N THR A 695 -60.27 -42.39 -17.14
CA THR A 695 -60.32 -43.56 -16.27
C THR A 695 -59.66 -44.74 -16.97
N ASN A 696 -58.35 -44.89 -16.82
CA ASN A 696 -57.67 -46.16 -17.09
C ASN A 696 -57.14 -46.73 -15.77
N SER A 697 -57.97 -47.59 -15.19
CA SER A 697 -57.63 -48.53 -14.12
C SER A 697 -56.62 -49.57 -14.62
N LYS A 698 -55.33 -49.25 -14.53
CA LYS A 698 -54.26 -50.26 -14.41
C LYS A 698 -53.28 -49.81 -13.33
N LEU A 699 -53.35 -50.47 -12.17
CA LEU A 699 -52.33 -50.37 -11.14
C LEU A 699 -50.96 -50.67 -11.78
N PRO A 700 -49.94 -49.79 -11.63
CA PRO A 700 -48.59 -50.13 -12.05
C PRO A 700 -48.04 -51.17 -11.09
N THR A 701 -47.70 -52.35 -11.60
CA THR A 701 -46.87 -53.33 -10.92
C THR A 701 -45.55 -52.67 -10.51
N GLY A 702 -45.30 -52.56 -9.20
CA GLY A 702 -44.01 -52.14 -8.65
C GLY A 702 -42.85 -53.04 -9.13
N PRO A 703 -41.60 -52.57 -9.02
CA PRO A 703 -40.40 -53.33 -9.41
C PRO A 703 -40.41 -54.74 -8.80
N SER A 704 -40.06 -55.75 -9.58
CA SER A 704 -40.04 -57.17 -9.17
C SER A 704 -39.27 -57.41 -7.88
N GLU A 705 -38.24 -56.60 -7.67
CA GLU A 705 -37.27 -56.69 -6.59
C GLU A 705 -37.88 -56.30 -5.23
N THR A 706 -38.79 -55.31 -5.15
CA THR A 706 -39.41 -54.92 -3.87
C THR A 706 -40.44 -55.93 -3.40
N LYS A 707 -41.13 -56.58 -4.35
CA LYS A 707 -42.07 -57.67 -4.05
C LYS A 707 -41.35 -58.95 -3.63
N GLU A 708 -40.21 -59.24 -4.24
CA GLU A 708 -39.35 -60.36 -3.83
C GLU A 708 -38.79 -60.13 -2.42
N LEU A 709 -38.33 -58.90 -2.13
CA LEU A 709 -37.82 -58.52 -0.82
C LEU A 709 -38.92 -58.56 0.26
N ASP A 710 -40.14 -58.09 -0.03
CA ASP A 710 -41.28 -58.25 0.90
C ASP A 710 -41.59 -59.72 1.19
N ARG A 711 -41.52 -60.60 0.17
CA ARG A 711 -41.72 -62.04 0.34
C ARG A 711 -40.64 -62.69 1.22
N ILE A 712 -39.38 -62.30 1.05
CA ILE A 712 -38.26 -62.77 1.87
C ILE A 712 -38.42 -62.30 3.32
N LEU A 713 -38.74 -61.02 3.53
CA LEU A 713 -38.94 -60.43 4.85
C LEU A 713 -40.12 -61.06 5.59
N ASN A 714 -41.23 -61.35 4.89
CA ASN A 714 -42.42 -62.03 5.45
C ASN A 714 -42.17 -63.48 5.86
N ASN A 715 -41.20 -64.16 5.24
CA ASN A 715 -40.82 -65.53 5.62
C ASN A 715 -39.88 -65.52 6.83
N LEU A 716 -38.97 -64.56 6.90
CA LEU A 716 -37.96 -64.47 7.97
C LEU A 716 -38.51 -63.83 9.25
N SER A 717 -39.56 -63.01 9.16
CA SER A 717 -40.28 -62.45 10.33
C SER A 717 -41.02 -63.50 11.16
N LYS A 718 -41.11 -64.76 10.70
CA LYS A 718 -41.68 -65.91 11.43
C LYS A 718 -40.66 -66.71 12.25
N SER A 719 -39.41 -66.24 12.35
CA SER A 719 -38.35 -66.88 13.15
C SER A 719 -38.72 -66.96 14.64
N GLN A 720 -38.26 -67.96 15.39
CA GLN A 720 -38.49 -68.06 16.85
C GLN A 720 -37.59 -67.12 17.68
N ASP A 721 -36.58 -66.51 17.07
CA ASP A 721 -35.63 -65.60 17.73
C ASP A 721 -36.19 -64.16 17.75
N VAL A 722 -36.41 -63.63 18.94
CA VAL A 722 -37.03 -62.31 19.19
C VAL A 722 -36.23 -61.18 18.56
N LEU A 723 -34.88 -61.25 18.58
CA LEU A 723 -34.03 -60.21 17.97
C LEU A 723 -34.13 -60.22 16.45
N ARG A 724 -34.19 -61.42 15.85
CA ARG A 724 -34.39 -61.56 14.40
C ARG A 724 -35.77 -61.09 13.97
N GLN A 725 -36.82 -61.44 14.71
CA GLN A 725 -38.16 -60.93 14.43
C GLN A 725 -38.21 -59.40 14.46
N GLN A 726 -37.57 -58.78 15.45
CA GLN A 726 -37.53 -57.32 15.57
C GLN A 726 -36.76 -56.70 14.39
N TYR A 727 -35.59 -57.24 14.04
CA TYR A 727 -34.80 -56.79 12.89
C TYR A 727 -35.56 -56.90 11.56
N PHE A 728 -36.22 -58.03 11.29
CA PHE A 728 -36.98 -58.22 10.05
C PHE A 728 -38.25 -57.36 9.98
N ASN A 729 -38.90 -57.12 11.12
CA ASN A 729 -40.02 -56.19 11.20
C ASN A 729 -39.59 -54.73 10.93
N ASP A 730 -38.42 -54.32 11.42
CA ASP A 730 -37.88 -52.99 11.16
C ASP A 730 -37.39 -52.83 9.70
N LEU A 731 -36.84 -53.89 9.09
CA LEU A 731 -36.58 -53.96 7.65
C LEU A 731 -37.86 -53.87 6.81
N LYS A 732 -38.95 -54.50 7.26
CA LYS A 732 -40.26 -54.42 6.59
C LYS A 732 -40.85 -53.01 6.68
N LYS A 733 -40.73 -52.34 7.83
CA LYS A 733 -41.06 -50.90 7.94
C LYS A 733 -40.23 -50.06 6.99
N SER A 734 -38.95 -50.37 6.83
CA SER A 734 -38.05 -49.69 5.90
C SER A 734 -38.44 -49.92 4.43
N LEU A 735 -38.89 -51.13 4.08
CA LEU A 735 -39.41 -51.45 2.75
C LEU A 735 -40.69 -50.67 2.43
N VAL A 736 -41.65 -50.63 3.38
CA VAL A 736 -42.88 -49.83 3.23
C VAL A 736 -42.54 -48.34 3.11
N ALA A 737 -41.56 -47.84 3.86
CA ALA A 737 -41.07 -46.48 3.72
C ALA A 737 -40.47 -46.24 2.33
N LEU A 738 -39.67 -47.17 1.79
CA LEU A 738 -39.10 -47.09 0.44
C LEU A 738 -40.18 -47.08 -0.64
N GLU A 739 -41.23 -47.90 -0.52
CA GLU A 739 -42.35 -47.91 -1.47
C GLU A 739 -43.18 -46.62 -1.42
N ASN A 740 -43.38 -46.04 -0.22
CA ASN A 740 -44.02 -44.74 -0.04
C ASN A 740 -43.19 -43.60 -0.62
N VAL A 741 -41.86 -43.66 -0.49
CA VAL A 741 -40.94 -42.72 -1.14
C VAL A 741 -41.01 -42.89 -2.66
N THR A 742 -40.89 -44.11 -3.18
CA THR A 742 -40.86 -44.37 -4.63
C THR A 742 -42.19 -44.04 -5.33
N SER A 743 -43.33 -44.23 -4.66
CA SER A 743 -44.65 -43.85 -5.16
C SER A 743 -44.88 -42.33 -5.20
N ARG A 744 -44.41 -41.59 -4.18
CA ARG A 744 -44.37 -40.11 -4.20
C ARG A 744 -43.47 -39.58 -5.32
N PHE A 745 -42.36 -40.27 -5.62
CA PHE A 745 -41.40 -39.87 -6.66
C PHE A 745 -41.98 -39.89 -8.08
N LYS A 746 -43.03 -40.67 -8.34
CA LYS A 746 -43.65 -40.81 -9.67
C LYS A 746 -44.85 -39.89 -9.92
N ALA A 747 -45.47 -39.34 -8.86
CA ALA A 747 -46.77 -38.68 -8.98
C ALA A 747 -46.71 -37.20 -9.37
N GLN A 748 -45.62 -36.46 -9.11
CA GLN A 748 -45.60 -35.00 -9.27
C GLN A 748 -44.19 -34.47 -9.54
N THR A 749 -43.78 -34.27 -10.79
CA THR A 749 -42.79 -33.22 -11.13
C THR A 749 -42.85 -32.92 -12.64
N THR A 750 -43.64 -31.95 -13.06
CA THR A 750 -43.47 -31.32 -14.38
C THR A 750 -42.25 -30.42 -14.33
N THR A 751 -41.27 -30.64 -15.21
CA THR A 751 -40.06 -29.82 -15.27
C THR A 751 -40.39 -28.45 -15.87
N PRO A 752 -40.10 -27.33 -15.18
CA PRO A 752 -40.36 -25.99 -15.70
C PRO A 752 -39.50 -25.69 -16.93
N THR A 753 -40.03 -24.94 -17.89
CA THR A 753 -39.32 -24.55 -19.12
C THR A 753 -38.15 -23.62 -18.83
N VAL A 754 -37.06 -23.71 -19.61
CA VAL A 754 -35.87 -22.84 -19.47
C VAL A 754 -36.23 -21.35 -19.51
N PHE A 755 -37.18 -20.94 -20.37
CA PHE A 755 -37.63 -19.56 -20.47
C PHE A 755 -38.27 -19.04 -19.18
N PHE A 756 -39.07 -19.89 -18.50
CA PHE A 756 -39.70 -19.54 -17.24
C PHE A 756 -38.66 -19.33 -16.14
N ILE A 757 -37.67 -20.23 -16.04
CA ILE A 757 -36.56 -20.07 -15.09
C ILE A 757 -35.76 -18.80 -15.36
N GLN A 758 -35.54 -18.44 -16.64
CA GLN A 758 -34.84 -17.21 -17.00
C GLN A 758 -35.60 -15.94 -16.56
N ASP A 759 -36.92 -15.94 -16.70
CA ASP A 759 -37.77 -14.84 -16.23
C ASP A 759 -37.75 -14.71 -14.69
N GLU A 760 -37.82 -15.84 -13.99
CA GLU A 760 -37.72 -15.87 -12.52
C GLU A 760 -36.33 -15.42 -12.03
N ILE A 761 -35.24 -15.76 -12.73
CA ILE A 761 -33.89 -15.26 -12.42
C ILE A 761 -33.87 -13.73 -12.55
N LYS A 762 -34.46 -13.16 -13.61
CA LYS A 762 -34.52 -11.70 -13.79
C LYS A 762 -35.30 -11.04 -12.67
N LYS A 763 -36.48 -11.57 -12.31
CA LYS A 763 -37.28 -11.06 -11.18
C LYS A 763 -36.51 -11.14 -9.87
N ALA A 764 -35.88 -12.27 -9.58
CA ALA A 764 -35.10 -12.46 -8.35
C ALA A 764 -33.93 -11.46 -8.26
N ARG A 765 -33.22 -11.20 -9.36
CA ARG A 765 -32.18 -10.16 -9.43
C ARG A 765 -32.74 -8.77 -9.13
N SER A 766 -33.84 -8.38 -9.79
CA SER A 766 -34.47 -7.07 -9.57
C SER A 766 -34.96 -6.89 -8.13
N SER A 767 -35.56 -7.94 -7.53
CA SER A 767 -35.99 -7.91 -6.13
C SER A 767 -34.81 -7.78 -5.17
N LEU A 768 -33.70 -8.49 -5.43
CA LEU A 768 -32.49 -8.40 -4.60
C LEU A 768 -31.84 -7.01 -4.70
N THR A 769 -31.69 -6.47 -5.92
CA THR A 769 -31.16 -5.12 -6.13
C THR A 769 -32.03 -4.07 -5.42
N SER A 770 -33.35 -4.17 -5.56
CA SER A 770 -34.27 -3.25 -4.88
C SER A 770 -34.18 -3.36 -3.34
N ALA A 771 -34.01 -4.56 -2.79
CA ALA A 771 -33.87 -4.74 -1.34
C ALA A 771 -32.56 -4.11 -0.82
N ILE A 772 -31.45 -4.31 -1.54
CA ILE A 772 -30.15 -3.70 -1.21
C ILE A 772 -30.24 -2.17 -1.28
N GLU A 773 -30.81 -1.61 -2.35
CA GLU A 773 -30.99 -0.16 -2.50
C GLU A 773 -31.82 0.45 -1.37
N GLN A 774 -32.88 -0.24 -0.92
CA GLN A 774 -33.69 0.23 0.21
C GLN A 774 -32.90 0.26 1.52
N ILE A 775 -32.08 -0.76 1.78
CA ILE A 775 -31.21 -0.76 2.97
C ILE A 775 -30.17 0.35 2.85
N MET A 776 -29.53 0.51 1.70
CA MET A 776 -28.57 1.59 1.45
C MET A 776 -29.20 2.97 1.72
N ASN A 777 -30.41 3.21 1.19
CA ASN A 777 -31.15 4.44 1.41
C ASN A 777 -31.48 4.65 2.89
N ALA A 778 -31.89 3.60 3.61
CA ALA A 778 -32.16 3.68 5.05
C ALA A 778 -30.88 4.03 5.85
N LEU A 779 -29.73 3.48 5.45
CA LEU A 779 -28.44 3.77 6.08
C LEU A 779 -27.96 5.20 5.77
N SER A 780 -28.27 5.76 4.59
CA SER A 780 -27.79 7.09 4.16
C SER A 780 -28.75 8.25 4.47
N ALA A 781 -30.05 8.00 4.68
CA ALA A 781 -31.10 9.03 4.73
C ALA A 781 -30.90 10.15 5.76
N ALA A 782 -30.16 9.90 6.84
CA ALA A 782 -29.96 10.85 7.94
C ALA A 782 -28.55 11.48 7.96
N GLU A 783 -27.78 11.37 6.87
CA GLU A 783 -26.35 11.67 6.91
C GLU A 783 -25.89 12.64 5.82
N ASP A 784 -25.79 13.92 6.17
CA ASP A 784 -25.31 14.99 5.26
C ASP A 784 -23.91 14.72 4.70
N ARG A 785 -23.10 13.95 5.44
CA ARG A 785 -21.74 13.55 5.06
C ARG A 785 -21.73 12.49 3.96
N PHE A 786 -22.82 11.73 3.77
CA PHE A 786 -22.89 10.59 2.86
C PHE A 786 -22.38 10.93 1.46
N LYS A 787 -22.89 12.03 0.86
CA LYS A 787 -22.52 12.44 -0.50
C LYS A 787 -21.01 12.66 -0.65
N TRP A 788 -20.38 13.28 0.34
CA TRP A 788 -18.93 13.55 0.33
C TRP A 788 -18.11 12.29 0.59
N LEU A 789 -18.53 11.47 1.54
CA LEU A 789 -17.87 10.21 1.87
C LEU A 789 -17.97 9.19 0.73
N GLN A 790 -19.09 9.16 0.01
CA GLN A 790 -19.29 8.33 -1.16
C GLN A 790 -18.37 8.77 -2.32
N LEU A 791 -18.31 10.07 -2.62
CA LEU A 791 -17.40 10.61 -3.64
C LEU A 791 -15.92 10.37 -3.30
N GLY A 792 -15.57 10.37 -2.02
CA GLY A 792 -14.22 10.09 -1.53
C GLY A 792 -13.88 8.61 -1.35
N ASN A 793 -14.80 7.67 -1.66
CA ASN A 793 -14.66 6.24 -1.37
C ASN A 793 -14.35 5.91 0.11
N LEU A 794 -14.83 6.75 1.02
CA LEU A 794 -14.66 6.60 2.48
C LEU A 794 -15.91 6.04 3.16
N TRP A 795 -17.07 6.05 2.49
CA TRP A 795 -18.27 5.44 3.03
C TRP A 795 -18.08 3.92 3.23
N PRO A 796 -18.59 3.32 4.33
CA PRO A 796 -18.49 1.89 4.55
C PRO A 796 -19.03 1.08 3.36
N LEU A 797 -18.36 -0.04 3.08
CA LEU A 797 -18.72 -0.89 1.95
C LEU A 797 -20.07 -1.60 2.19
N LEU A 798 -21.05 -1.36 1.32
CA LEU A 798 -22.40 -1.93 1.37
C LEU A 798 -22.62 -2.95 0.24
N THR A 799 -21.73 -3.94 0.14
CA THR A 799 -21.93 -5.11 -0.74
C THR A 799 -22.82 -6.15 -0.07
N SER A 800 -23.43 -7.04 -0.85
CA SER A 800 -24.20 -8.16 -0.31
C SER A 800 -23.38 -8.99 0.68
N ALA A 801 -22.11 -9.29 0.35
CA ALA A 801 -21.21 -10.01 1.24
C ALA A 801 -20.97 -9.27 2.56
N THR A 802 -20.56 -7.99 2.52
CA THR A 802 -20.23 -7.23 3.75
C THR A 802 -21.44 -7.05 4.66
N MET A 803 -22.63 -6.88 4.10
CA MET A 803 -23.88 -6.71 4.85
C MET A 803 -24.31 -8.02 5.51
N LEU A 804 -24.27 -9.13 4.77
CA LEU A 804 -24.65 -10.45 5.30
C LEU A 804 -23.64 -10.96 6.34
N GLU A 805 -22.35 -10.67 6.19
CA GLU A 805 -21.32 -11.00 7.18
C GLU A 805 -21.58 -10.41 8.58
N GLN A 806 -22.39 -9.35 8.68
CA GLN A 806 -22.75 -8.74 9.98
C GLN A 806 -23.73 -9.63 10.77
N LEU A 807 -24.46 -10.53 10.10
CA LEU A 807 -25.41 -11.46 10.73
C LEU A 807 -24.72 -12.62 11.48
N ARG A 808 -23.40 -12.80 11.33
CA ARG A 808 -22.65 -13.86 12.02
C ARG A 808 -22.88 -13.78 13.53
N SER A 809 -23.24 -14.89 14.17
CA SER A 809 -23.44 -14.90 15.64
C SER A 809 -22.20 -14.48 16.45
N SER A 810 -21.01 -14.67 15.88
CA SER A 810 -19.74 -14.23 16.48
C SER A 810 -19.56 -12.71 16.56
N SER A 811 -20.33 -11.93 15.80
CA SER A 811 -20.19 -10.47 15.75
C SER A 811 -20.82 -9.77 16.98
N GLN A 812 -21.76 -10.43 17.67
CA GLN A 812 -22.51 -9.91 18.83
C GLN A 812 -23.07 -8.48 18.62
N LEU A 813 -23.50 -8.16 17.40
CA LEU A 813 -23.98 -6.83 17.06
C LEU A 813 -25.42 -6.59 17.53
N LYS A 814 -25.70 -5.33 17.85
CA LYS A 814 -27.07 -4.85 18.08
C LYS A 814 -27.59 -4.22 16.80
N PHE A 815 -28.78 -4.62 16.37
CA PHE A 815 -29.44 -4.08 15.19
C PHE A 815 -30.53 -3.09 15.60
N GLY A 816 -30.71 -2.04 14.80
CA GLY A 816 -31.88 -1.18 14.91
C GLY A 816 -33.16 -1.90 14.50
N LYS A 817 -34.32 -1.29 14.78
CA LYS A 817 -35.64 -1.87 14.47
C LYS A 817 -35.72 -2.27 12.99
N CYS A 818 -36.17 -3.48 12.67
CA CYS A 818 -36.34 -4.00 11.30
C CYS A 818 -35.05 -4.15 10.47
N MET A 819 -33.86 -3.84 11.01
CA MET A 819 -32.60 -3.91 10.25
C MET A 819 -32.15 -5.36 10.07
N GLN A 820 -32.18 -6.16 11.13
CA GLN A 820 -31.82 -7.58 11.07
C GLN A 820 -32.76 -8.33 10.12
N GLU A 821 -34.06 -8.04 10.20
CA GLU A 821 -35.09 -8.65 9.35
C GLU A 821 -34.91 -8.28 7.88
N SER A 822 -34.50 -7.04 7.59
CA SER A 822 -34.19 -6.59 6.22
C SER A 822 -32.95 -7.31 5.66
N LEU A 823 -31.91 -7.51 6.47
CA LEU A 823 -30.70 -8.25 6.08
C LEU A 823 -31.00 -9.74 5.84
N VAL A 824 -31.79 -10.36 6.71
CA VAL A 824 -32.22 -11.76 6.56
C VAL A 824 -33.09 -11.93 5.31
N LEU A 825 -33.99 -10.99 5.02
CA LEU A 825 -34.76 -10.98 3.77
C LEU A 825 -33.84 -10.93 2.54
N CYS A 826 -32.79 -10.09 2.56
CA CYS A 826 -31.80 -10.06 1.49
C CYS A 826 -31.09 -11.41 1.34
N GLY A 827 -30.74 -12.07 2.45
CA GLY A 827 -30.16 -13.40 2.44
C GLY A 827 -31.07 -14.46 1.83
N VAL A 828 -32.37 -14.45 2.16
CA VAL A 828 -33.36 -15.37 1.57
C VAL A 828 -33.56 -15.12 0.06
N LEU A 829 -33.59 -13.85 -0.37
CA LEU A 829 -33.62 -13.51 -1.80
C LEU A 829 -32.36 -14.00 -2.52
N MET A 830 -31.21 -13.96 -1.85
CA MET A 830 -29.93 -14.45 -2.37
C MET A 830 -29.95 -15.97 -2.59
N THR A 831 -30.39 -16.75 -1.60
CA THR A 831 -30.47 -18.21 -1.73
C THR A 831 -31.46 -18.63 -2.82
N LYS A 832 -32.57 -17.88 -2.98
CA LYS A 832 -33.51 -18.07 -4.10
C LYS A 832 -32.84 -17.86 -5.45
N LEU A 833 -32.07 -16.78 -5.62
CA LEU A 833 -31.34 -16.50 -6.85
C LEU A 833 -30.31 -17.59 -7.15
N GLN A 834 -29.51 -17.97 -6.16
CA GLN A 834 -28.53 -19.06 -6.25
C GLN A 834 -29.19 -20.39 -6.67
N ARG A 835 -30.31 -20.77 -6.03
CA ARG A 835 -31.08 -21.97 -6.41
C ARG A 835 -31.56 -21.93 -7.86
N LEU A 836 -32.14 -20.81 -8.30
CA LEU A 836 -32.59 -20.66 -9.69
C LEU A 836 -31.44 -20.79 -10.70
N LEU A 837 -30.26 -20.25 -10.36
CA LEU A 837 -29.05 -20.41 -11.19
C LEU A 837 -28.56 -21.87 -11.23
N ARG A 838 -28.63 -22.62 -10.13
CA ARG A 838 -28.32 -24.06 -10.10
C ARG A 838 -29.31 -24.87 -10.95
N ILE A 839 -30.61 -24.58 -10.85
CA ILE A 839 -31.65 -25.20 -11.69
C ILE A 839 -31.35 -24.95 -13.18
N ARG A 840 -31.10 -23.70 -13.57
CA ARG A 840 -30.76 -23.35 -14.96
C ARG A 840 -29.51 -24.08 -15.44
N HIS A 841 -28.48 -24.16 -14.60
CA HIS A 841 -27.26 -24.89 -14.95
C HIS A 841 -27.51 -26.39 -15.17
N ALA A 842 -28.29 -27.03 -14.31
CA ALA A 842 -28.67 -28.44 -14.47
C ALA A 842 -29.49 -28.69 -15.75
N GLN A 843 -30.38 -27.76 -16.10
CA GLN A 843 -31.12 -27.80 -17.37
C GLN A 843 -30.21 -27.72 -18.59
N LEU A 844 -29.23 -26.81 -18.57
CA LEU A 844 -28.28 -26.63 -19.68
C LEU A 844 -27.33 -27.83 -19.83
N LYS A 845 -26.89 -28.42 -18.71
CA LYS A 845 -26.07 -29.65 -18.67
C LYS A 845 -26.87 -30.93 -18.99
N ASN A 846 -28.19 -30.85 -19.09
CA ASN A 846 -29.11 -31.98 -19.17
C ASN A 846 -28.94 -33.02 -18.03
N ASP A 847 -28.59 -32.54 -16.83
CA ASP A 847 -28.43 -33.36 -15.62
C ASP A 847 -29.79 -33.50 -14.90
N GLN A 848 -30.58 -34.49 -15.31
CA GLN A 848 -31.94 -34.70 -14.80
C GLN A 848 -31.98 -35.03 -13.30
N ALA A 849 -30.94 -35.69 -12.78
CA ALA A 849 -30.88 -36.06 -11.37
C ALA A 849 -30.74 -34.82 -10.49
N LYS A 850 -29.78 -33.94 -10.79
CA LYS A 850 -29.60 -32.68 -10.06
C LYS A 850 -30.77 -31.72 -10.26
N LEU A 851 -31.34 -31.69 -11.46
CA LEU A 851 -32.50 -30.85 -11.75
C LEU A 851 -33.69 -31.20 -10.84
N LEU A 852 -34.04 -32.49 -10.75
CA LEU A 852 -35.13 -32.94 -9.89
C LEU A 852 -34.82 -32.72 -8.41
N GLU A 853 -33.55 -32.86 -8.01
CA GLU A 853 -33.11 -32.59 -6.65
C GLU A 853 -33.32 -31.13 -6.23
N GLU A 854 -32.86 -30.17 -7.05
CA GLU A 854 -33.00 -28.73 -6.78
C GLU A 854 -34.45 -28.24 -6.88
N ILE A 855 -35.28 -28.82 -7.77
CA ILE A 855 -36.71 -28.48 -7.86
C ILE A 855 -37.47 -28.94 -6.60
N ARG A 856 -37.11 -30.11 -6.05
CA ARG A 856 -37.76 -30.64 -4.84
C ARG A 856 -37.32 -29.94 -3.57
N ASN A 857 -36.07 -29.50 -3.50
CA ASN A 857 -35.55 -28.81 -2.33
C ASN A 857 -35.97 -27.33 -2.34
N ILE A 858 -37.11 -27.01 -1.71
CA ILE A 858 -37.62 -25.64 -1.64
C ILE A 858 -36.77 -24.76 -0.70
N GLY A 859 -36.23 -25.36 0.37
CA GLY A 859 -35.53 -24.65 1.45
C GLY A 859 -36.49 -23.93 2.39
N HIS A 860 -36.04 -23.66 3.63
CA HIS A 860 -36.76 -22.84 4.63
C HIS A 860 -38.20 -23.28 4.97
N THR A 861 -38.53 -24.56 4.86
CA THR A 861 -39.89 -25.08 5.12
C THR A 861 -40.12 -25.48 6.58
N ASN A 862 -39.14 -26.13 7.21
CA ASN A 862 -39.20 -26.63 8.59
C ASN A 862 -38.34 -25.86 9.59
N TRP A 863 -37.76 -24.73 9.19
CA TRP A 863 -37.02 -23.81 10.06
C TRP A 863 -37.13 -22.37 9.53
N ASN A 864 -36.93 -21.40 10.43
CA ASN A 864 -37.00 -19.98 10.09
C ASN A 864 -35.58 -19.37 10.03
N PRO A 865 -35.21 -18.71 8.91
CA PRO A 865 -33.92 -18.04 8.77
C PRO A 865 -33.63 -16.94 9.81
N LEU A 866 -34.67 -16.33 10.41
CA LEU A 866 -34.50 -15.35 11.48
C LEU A 866 -33.98 -15.98 12.79
N ASP A 867 -34.37 -17.22 13.08
CA ASP A 867 -33.99 -17.92 14.31
C ASP A 867 -32.58 -18.54 14.18
N PHE A 868 -32.17 -18.91 12.96
CA PHE A 868 -30.90 -19.58 12.67
C PHE A 868 -30.11 -18.86 11.56
N VAL A 869 -29.71 -17.61 11.80
CA VAL A 869 -28.98 -16.77 10.82
C VAL A 869 -27.67 -17.39 10.32
N ASP A 870 -26.94 -18.12 11.15
CA ASP A 870 -25.68 -18.78 10.74
C ASP A 870 -25.93 -19.88 9.69
N TRP A 871 -27.08 -20.56 9.75
CA TRP A 871 -27.45 -21.58 8.76
C TRP A 871 -27.77 -20.95 7.41
N LEU A 872 -28.44 -19.78 7.42
CA LEU A 872 -28.67 -19.00 6.21
C LEU A 872 -27.34 -18.53 5.59
N LEU A 873 -26.39 -18.05 6.40
CA LEU A 873 -25.07 -17.65 5.90
C LEU A 873 -24.30 -18.83 5.31
N LEU A 874 -24.42 -20.03 5.91
CA LEU A 874 -23.82 -21.25 5.38
C LEU A 874 -24.40 -21.62 4.01
N GLU A 875 -25.72 -21.54 3.82
CA GLU A 875 -26.37 -21.78 2.53
C GLU A 875 -25.82 -20.85 1.44
N ILE A 876 -25.71 -19.56 1.77
CA ILE A 876 -25.24 -18.53 0.84
C ILE A 876 -23.76 -18.75 0.50
N ASP A 877 -22.93 -19.00 1.52
CA ASP A 877 -21.48 -19.13 1.34
C ASP A 877 -21.10 -20.40 0.55
N CYS A 878 -21.84 -21.49 0.75
CA CYS A 878 -21.63 -22.76 0.06
C CYS A 878 -22.42 -22.92 -1.25
N ASP A 879 -23.21 -21.93 -1.68
CA ASP A 879 -24.13 -22.02 -2.83
C ASP A 879 -24.98 -23.30 -2.80
N LEU A 880 -25.65 -23.55 -1.67
CA LEU A 880 -26.52 -24.72 -1.46
C LEU A 880 -27.78 -24.38 -0.67
N LEU A 881 -28.73 -25.30 -0.62
CA LEU A 881 -29.89 -25.22 0.29
C LEU A 881 -29.92 -26.43 1.21
N ILE A 882 -30.12 -26.18 2.51
CA ILE A 882 -30.21 -27.25 3.51
C ILE A 882 -31.55 -27.97 3.33
N ARG A 883 -31.48 -29.29 3.17
CA ARG A 883 -32.66 -30.14 2.96
C ARG A 883 -33.39 -30.39 4.27
N GLU A 884 -34.71 -30.57 4.22
CA GLU A 884 -35.57 -30.81 5.40
C GLU A 884 -35.04 -31.90 6.34
N GLU A 885 -34.63 -33.05 5.78
CA GLU A 885 -34.04 -34.19 6.52
C GLU A 885 -32.80 -33.77 7.34
N GLN A 886 -31.99 -32.83 6.85
CA GLN A 886 -30.78 -32.37 7.52
C GLN A 886 -31.11 -31.51 8.74
N ILE A 887 -32.14 -30.66 8.62
CA ILE A 887 -32.63 -29.82 9.73
C ILE A 887 -33.24 -30.67 10.84
N GLU A 888 -34.00 -31.72 10.50
CA GLU A 888 -34.56 -32.66 11.48
C GLU A 888 -33.45 -33.32 12.32
N VAL A 889 -32.39 -33.77 11.66
CA VAL A 889 -31.24 -34.38 12.34
C VAL A 889 -30.48 -33.34 13.16
N ALA A 890 -30.29 -32.10 12.68
CA ALA A 890 -29.65 -31.05 13.46
C ALA A 890 -30.46 -30.69 14.71
N HIS A 891 -31.78 -30.61 14.63
CA HIS A 891 -32.62 -30.42 15.81
C HIS A 891 -32.51 -31.59 16.79
N ALA A 892 -32.44 -32.83 16.31
CA ALA A 892 -32.23 -34.00 17.15
C ALA A 892 -30.87 -33.98 17.88
N ILE A 893 -29.83 -33.34 17.32
CA ILE A 893 -28.51 -33.18 17.94
C ILE A 893 -28.50 -32.02 18.93
N ILE A 894 -29.03 -30.86 18.54
CA ILE A 894 -28.98 -29.62 19.34
C ILE A 894 -29.96 -29.71 20.52
N SER A 895 -31.13 -30.31 20.32
CA SER A 895 -32.17 -30.47 21.33
C SER A 895 -32.79 -31.87 21.25
N PRO A 896 -32.07 -32.91 21.73
CA PRO A 896 -32.59 -34.28 21.68
C PRO A 896 -33.89 -34.37 22.49
N SER A 897 -34.89 -35.06 21.93
CA SER A 897 -36.19 -35.26 22.58
C SER A 897 -36.08 -35.97 23.94
N SER A 898 -35.03 -36.76 24.14
CA SER A 898 -34.70 -37.42 25.40
C SER A 898 -34.09 -36.49 26.46
N ARG A 899 -33.64 -35.27 26.08
CA ARG A 899 -32.82 -34.36 26.90
C ARG A 899 -31.56 -35.02 27.52
N SER A 900 -31.11 -36.11 26.94
CA SER A 900 -29.97 -36.91 27.37
C SER A 900 -29.06 -37.24 26.17
N ASN A 901 -27.83 -37.69 26.44
CA ASN A 901 -26.92 -38.13 25.40
C ASN A 901 -27.61 -39.20 24.53
N SER A 902 -27.68 -38.95 23.23
CA SER A 902 -28.33 -39.83 22.26
C SER A 902 -27.33 -40.26 21.19
N VAL A 903 -27.49 -41.49 20.69
CA VAL A 903 -26.69 -42.03 19.59
C VAL A 903 -27.56 -41.99 18.34
N LEU A 904 -27.11 -41.24 17.33
CA LEU A 904 -27.81 -41.07 16.06
C LEU A 904 -27.04 -41.80 14.96
N GLN A 905 -27.72 -42.69 14.24
CA GLN A 905 -27.17 -43.31 13.04
C GLN A 905 -27.44 -42.40 11.84
N MET A 906 -26.38 -41.84 11.27
CA MET A 906 -26.49 -40.94 10.12
C MET A 906 -26.69 -41.74 8.82
N ASN A 907 -27.70 -41.37 8.03
CA ASN A 907 -27.89 -41.89 6.67
C ASN A 907 -26.85 -41.27 5.72
N MET A 908 -25.64 -41.82 5.69
CA MET A 908 -24.47 -41.28 4.96
C MET A 908 -24.54 -41.42 3.42
N GLY A 909 -25.71 -41.70 2.83
CA GLY A 909 -25.85 -41.99 1.40
C GLY A 909 -25.98 -40.79 0.45
N LYS A 910 -26.22 -39.56 0.95
CA LYS A 910 -26.51 -38.38 0.11
C LYS A 910 -25.43 -37.28 0.10
N GLY A 911 -24.18 -37.59 0.46
CA GLY A 911 -22.98 -36.84 0.07
C GLY A 911 -22.63 -35.50 0.76
N GLN A 912 -23.52 -34.85 1.51
CA GLN A 912 -23.25 -33.49 2.05
C GLN A 912 -23.46 -33.31 3.57
N LEU A 913 -23.81 -34.37 4.30
CA LEU A 913 -24.09 -34.29 5.74
C LEU A 913 -22.87 -33.86 6.59
N GLN A 914 -21.65 -34.10 6.10
CA GLN A 914 -20.43 -33.90 6.89
C GLN A 914 -20.12 -32.42 7.23
N ILE A 915 -20.47 -31.49 6.35
CA ILE A 915 -20.16 -30.05 6.52
C ILE A 915 -21.11 -29.39 7.53
N PHE A 916 -22.39 -29.76 7.49
CA PHE A 916 -23.44 -29.16 8.33
C PHE A 916 -23.28 -29.51 9.83
N PHE A 917 -22.89 -30.74 10.16
CA PHE A 917 -22.87 -31.19 11.56
C PHE A 917 -21.65 -30.76 12.39
N LEU A 918 -20.49 -30.52 11.76
CA LEU A 918 -19.30 -30.03 12.47
C LEU A 918 -19.54 -28.67 13.14
N GLN A 919 -20.43 -27.84 12.58
CA GLN A 919 -20.81 -26.55 13.17
C GLN A 919 -21.89 -26.66 14.26
N CYS A 920 -22.76 -27.68 14.22
CA CYS A 920 -23.75 -27.90 15.28
C CYS A 920 -23.11 -28.31 16.61
N GLN A 921 -21.97 -29.02 16.59
CA GLN A 921 -21.24 -29.43 17.81
C GLN A 921 -20.58 -28.28 18.56
N THR A 922 -20.21 -27.19 17.90
CA THR A 922 -19.53 -26.03 18.54
C THR A 922 -20.44 -25.14 19.40
N ARG A 923 -21.76 -25.41 19.45
CA ARG A 923 -22.73 -24.67 20.30
C ARG A 923 -23.14 -25.41 21.59
N GLN A 924 -22.67 -26.64 21.81
CA GLN A 924 -22.65 -27.25 23.16
C GLN A 924 -21.38 -26.82 23.88
#